data_AF-A0A193G8H4-F1
#
_entry.id   AF-A0A193G8H4-F1
#
_cell.length_a   1.000
_cell.length_b   1.000
_cell.length_c   1.000
_cell.angle_alpha   90.00
_cell.angle_beta   90.00
_cell.angle_gamma   90.00
#
_symmetry.space_group_name_H-M   'P 1'
#
loop_
_entity.id
_entity.type
_entity.pdbx_description
1 polymer ?
#
loop_
_entity_poly.entity_id
_entity_poly.type
_entity_poly.pdbx_seq_one_letter_code
_entity_poly.pdbx_strand_id
1 'polypeptide(L)'
;MESTAMRIVTPVALPWRPALIAAAVSLALAGCASVTPQPLQTSEVTQRVQADQVTLYADQEPINGPITFNDALARALKYNLDYRLKQMESALAYGLQDVSRYDMLPKMLVSAGYVWRNNDSGGTSVSIETGDVSLIPSSSVERNRALASATFSWNLLDFGMSYFRARQQANQYLVAEERRRRVMQSLLSDLRNSYWRALGAQRLSRQADALIARVYQALAKSREAEAQGLLPPVQALAYQRALLDSLAQLNTRRQDLEVAKRELAALMTIPPGTQFTLADEKEPQLPGVPNNLRQLEDIALEARPELREEDYRKRISADEARRQITALLPGISFDVGPQYDSNKYLYNNSWIEGGVRVSLDLFRLAAMPAVMSANKAQENTDDARRLALSMAILTQVRVAVERYRMSLVDLDLASEGARVDSRMAKFARASLTSRTDSELEAIRTETRALLAEFQRYSAYATAQAAFGRIYNSVGLDVLPGNVDNATIADLSKKLESTLQDSERKNFLEAGALAPVATPLQVRIDNVDDAATASAMKQAVTEALGRNGFTVVADAGQVRPATLVMRLNVSGARDTVRPATWQIRILAPDGRALAQDDYSSTLGATPSRQSLVAFSEAAAVAEIGSLRASLTQATDRVARQ
;
A
#
# COMPACT_ATOMS: atom_id res chain seq x y z
N MET A 1 -16.73 -54.30 60.69
CA MET A 1 -17.53 -53.08 60.94
C MET A 1 -17.00 -52.05 59.96
N GLU A 2 -17.71 -51.52 58.96
CA GLU A 2 -19.12 -51.53 58.58
C GLU A 2 -19.24 -51.73 57.07
N SER A 3 -20.31 -52.41 56.66
CA SER A 3 -20.72 -52.63 55.27
C SER A 3 -21.37 -51.37 54.73
N THR A 4 -20.84 -50.80 53.64
CA THR A 4 -21.57 -49.79 52.84
C THR A 4 -21.96 -50.43 51.52
N ALA A 5 -23.15 -51.03 51.51
CA ALA A 5 -23.75 -51.63 50.32
C ALA A 5 -24.24 -50.54 49.36
N MET A 6 -23.58 -50.39 48.23
CA MET A 6 -24.09 -49.59 47.10
C MET A 6 -25.10 -50.45 46.33
N ARG A 7 -26.39 -50.17 46.55
CA ARG A 7 -27.50 -50.82 45.82
C ARG A 7 -27.40 -50.49 44.33
N ILE A 8 -27.12 -51.51 43.53
CA ILE A 8 -27.25 -51.46 42.07
C ILE A 8 -28.74 -51.44 41.74
N VAL A 9 -29.18 -50.37 41.07
CA VAL A 9 -30.55 -50.19 40.60
C VAL A 9 -30.81 -51.20 39.47
N THR A 10 -31.87 -52.00 39.63
CA THR A 10 -32.37 -52.94 38.63
C THR A 10 -32.73 -52.22 37.32
N PRO A 11 -32.39 -52.75 36.13
CA PRO A 11 -32.79 -52.15 34.87
C PRO A 11 -34.30 -52.32 34.67
N VAL A 12 -35.01 -51.20 34.57
CA VAL A 12 -36.41 -51.14 34.14
C VAL A 12 -36.46 -51.58 32.67
N ALA A 13 -37.12 -52.69 32.39
CA ALA A 13 -37.40 -53.14 31.03
C ALA A 13 -38.44 -52.21 30.39
N LEU A 14 -38.00 -51.26 29.57
CA LEU A 14 -38.90 -50.51 28.69
C LEU A 14 -39.23 -51.34 27.44
N PRO A 15 -40.51 -51.49 27.06
CA PRO A 15 -40.90 -52.17 25.83
C PRO A 15 -40.63 -51.24 24.64
N TRP A 16 -39.44 -51.31 24.05
CA TRP A 16 -39.14 -50.58 22.84
C TRP A 16 -39.84 -51.22 21.62
N ARG A 17 -40.91 -50.57 21.15
CA ARG A 17 -41.58 -50.89 19.90
C ARG A 17 -40.64 -50.52 18.73
N PRO A 18 -40.29 -51.45 17.81
CA PRO A 18 -39.37 -51.18 16.69
C PRO A 18 -39.86 -50.07 15.75
N ALA A 19 -41.17 -49.78 15.75
CA ALA A 19 -41.78 -48.66 15.03
C ALA A 19 -41.32 -47.28 15.54
N LEU A 20 -41.03 -47.12 16.84
CA LEU A 20 -40.57 -45.84 17.40
C LEU A 20 -39.11 -45.55 17.04
N ILE A 21 -38.27 -46.58 16.95
CA ILE A 21 -36.87 -46.44 16.54
C ILE A 21 -36.78 -46.19 15.03
N ALA A 22 -37.58 -46.88 14.22
CA ALA A 22 -37.67 -46.63 12.78
C ALA A 22 -38.19 -45.21 12.47
N ALA A 23 -39.14 -44.70 13.25
CA ALA A 23 -39.62 -43.32 13.16
C ALA A 23 -38.55 -42.29 13.59
N ALA A 24 -37.80 -42.57 14.66
CA ALA A 24 -36.71 -41.69 15.10
C ALA A 24 -35.55 -41.63 14.08
N VAL A 25 -35.22 -42.77 13.45
CA VAL A 25 -34.18 -42.85 12.41
C VAL A 25 -34.63 -42.17 11.12
N SER A 26 -35.90 -42.29 10.71
CA SER A 26 -36.42 -41.58 9.54
C SER A 26 -36.55 -40.06 9.77
N LEU A 27 -36.88 -39.62 10.99
CA LEU A 27 -36.81 -38.20 11.38
C LEU A 27 -35.38 -37.65 11.40
N ALA A 28 -34.40 -38.45 11.85
CA ALA A 28 -32.98 -38.07 11.83
C ALA A 28 -32.40 -37.99 10.40
N LEU A 29 -32.81 -38.90 9.52
CA LEU A 29 -32.43 -38.90 8.09
C LEU A 29 -33.10 -37.78 7.30
N ALA A 30 -34.35 -37.42 7.62
CA ALA A 30 -35.03 -36.27 7.03
C ALA A 30 -34.41 -34.92 7.44
N GLY A 31 -33.87 -34.83 8.66
CA GLY A 31 -33.15 -33.64 9.14
C GLY A 31 -31.81 -33.40 8.43
N CYS A 32 -31.19 -34.43 7.84
CA CYS A 32 -29.97 -34.30 7.04
C CYS A 32 -30.25 -33.91 5.58
N ALA A 33 -31.49 -34.05 5.10
CA ALA A 33 -31.88 -33.75 3.72
C ALA A 33 -32.48 -32.35 3.53
N SER A 34 -32.68 -31.57 4.60
CA SER A 34 -33.37 -30.27 4.56
C SER A 34 -32.46 -29.05 4.69
N VAL A 35 -31.16 -29.18 4.44
CA VAL A 35 -30.27 -28.01 4.36
C VAL A 35 -30.48 -27.36 2.99
N THR A 36 -31.63 -26.70 2.84
CA THR A 36 -31.89 -25.82 1.70
C THR A 36 -31.17 -24.50 1.95
N PRO A 37 -30.44 -23.95 0.96
CA PRO A 37 -29.78 -22.67 1.12
C PRO A 37 -30.85 -21.60 1.33
N GLN A 38 -30.91 -21.05 2.55
CA GLN A 38 -31.79 -19.95 2.88
C GLN A 38 -31.15 -18.64 2.40
N PRO A 39 -31.82 -17.86 1.54
CA PRO A 39 -31.33 -16.53 1.18
C PRO A 39 -31.32 -15.64 2.42
N LEU A 40 -30.37 -14.69 2.48
CA LEU A 40 -30.31 -13.72 3.57
C LEU A 40 -31.63 -12.98 3.71
N GLN A 41 -32.17 -12.95 4.93
CA GLN A 41 -33.38 -12.19 5.22
C GLN A 41 -33.07 -10.70 5.32
N THR A 42 -34.03 -9.85 4.96
CA THR A 42 -33.87 -8.39 5.05
C THR A 42 -33.57 -7.93 6.49
N SER A 43 -34.12 -8.60 7.50
CA SER A 43 -33.87 -8.33 8.92
C SER A 43 -32.42 -8.64 9.35
N GLU A 44 -31.85 -9.72 8.84
CA GLU A 44 -30.45 -10.09 9.11
C GLU A 44 -29.51 -9.07 8.46
N VAL A 45 -29.86 -8.60 7.25
CA VAL A 45 -29.12 -7.54 6.57
C VAL A 45 -29.17 -6.24 7.35
N THR A 46 -30.34 -5.81 7.84
CA THR A 46 -30.45 -4.55 8.60
C THR A 46 -29.73 -4.62 9.94
N GLN A 47 -29.82 -5.74 10.66
CA GLN A 47 -29.09 -5.95 11.91
C GLN A 47 -27.57 -5.93 11.69
N ARG A 48 -27.09 -6.60 10.64
CA ARG A 48 -25.68 -6.56 10.25
C ARG A 48 -25.23 -5.13 9.94
N VAL A 49 -25.98 -4.38 9.14
CA VAL A 49 -25.64 -2.99 8.79
C VAL A 49 -25.53 -2.11 10.04
N GLN A 50 -26.42 -2.26 11.02
CA GLN A 50 -26.34 -1.51 12.28
C GLN A 50 -25.10 -1.90 13.11
N ALA A 51 -24.80 -3.20 13.23
CA ALA A 51 -23.62 -3.67 13.94
C ALA A 51 -22.31 -3.23 13.26
N ASP A 52 -22.26 -3.30 11.93
CA ASP A 52 -21.12 -2.87 11.12
C ASP A 52 -20.88 -1.36 11.29
N GLN A 53 -21.93 -0.54 11.25
CA GLN A 53 -21.81 0.92 11.42
C GLN A 53 -21.16 1.33 12.76
N VAL A 54 -21.47 0.62 13.84
CA VAL A 54 -20.86 0.86 15.16
C VAL A 54 -19.40 0.39 15.17
N THR A 55 -19.13 -0.75 14.56
CA THR A 55 -17.81 -1.39 14.60
C THR A 55 -16.78 -0.72 13.68
N LEU A 56 -17.22 -0.18 12.53
CA LEU A 56 -16.36 0.43 11.51
C LEU A 56 -15.49 1.57 12.06
N TYR A 57 -15.99 2.31 13.06
CA TYR A 57 -15.32 3.48 13.63
C TYR A 57 -15.00 3.36 15.13
N ALA A 58 -15.14 2.15 15.70
CA ALA A 58 -14.83 1.90 17.09
C ALA A 58 -13.31 1.99 17.35
N ASP A 59 -12.94 2.38 18.58
CA ASP A 59 -11.55 2.38 19.10
C ASP A 59 -10.52 3.18 18.28
N GLN A 60 -10.97 4.19 17.53
CA GLN A 60 -10.09 5.11 16.83
C GLN A 60 -9.59 6.24 17.74
N GLU A 61 -8.28 6.52 17.69
CA GLU A 61 -7.70 7.65 18.41
C GLU A 61 -8.19 8.98 17.79
N PRO A 62 -8.71 9.93 18.60
CA PRO A 62 -9.28 11.18 18.08
C PRO A 62 -8.25 12.05 17.37
N ILE A 63 -8.72 12.95 16.50
CA ILE A 63 -7.87 13.91 15.78
C ILE A 63 -7.80 15.19 16.61
N ASN A 64 -6.69 15.37 17.33
CA ASN A 64 -6.52 16.50 18.26
C ASN A 64 -5.74 17.68 17.66
N GLY A 65 -5.26 17.58 16.42
CA GLY A 65 -4.45 18.61 15.77
C GLY A 65 -4.24 18.39 14.28
N PRO A 66 -3.42 19.25 13.63
CA PRO A 66 -3.06 19.10 12.21
C PRO A 66 -2.34 17.77 11.97
N ILE A 67 -2.76 17.04 10.93
CA ILE A 67 -2.23 15.71 10.59
C ILE A 67 -1.02 15.87 9.66
N THR A 68 0.13 15.34 10.07
CA THR A 68 1.34 15.22 9.23
C THR A 68 1.24 14.04 8.27
N PHE A 69 2.15 13.94 7.29
CA PHE A 69 2.19 12.79 6.38
C PHE A 69 2.38 11.46 7.16
N ASN A 70 3.29 11.47 8.13
CA ASN A 70 3.61 10.29 8.94
C ASN A 70 2.44 9.92 9.87
N ASP A 71 1.71 10.91 10.41
CA ASP A 71 0.50 10.64 11.21
C ASP A 71 -0.62 10.04 10.35
N ALA A 72 -0.79 10.54 9.12
CA ALA A 72 -1.75 9.98 8.17
C ALA A 72 -1.40 8.52 7.83
N LEU A 73 -0.11 8.22 7.65
CA LEU A 73 0.36 6.86 7.38
C LEU A 73 0.18 5.93 8.57
N ALA A 74 0.50 6.40 9.77
CA ALA A 74 0.27 5.66 11.00
C ALA A 74 -1.23 5.34 11.19
N ARG A 75 -2.12 6.31 10.94
CA ARG A 75 -3.58 6.09 10.97
C ARG A 75 -4.04 5.10 9.92
N ALA A 76 -3.56 5.23 8.68
CA ALA A 76 -3.89 4.31 7.61
C ALA A 76 -3.45 2.88 7.94
N LEU A 77 -2.22 2.66 8.41
CA LEU A 77 -1.76 1.32 8.77
C LEU A 77 -2.48 0.72 9.98
N LYS A 78 -2.91 1.56 10.93
CA LYS A 78 -3.58 1.11 12.15
C LYS A 78 -5.07 0.81 11.95
N TYR A 79 -5.76 1.59 11.11
CA TYR A 79 -7.23 1.55 11.01
C TYR A 79 -7.77 1.14 9.64
N ASN A 80 -6.96 1.12 8.59
CA ASN A 80 -7.42 0.71 7.26
C ASN A 80 -7.94 -0.74 7.27
N LEU A 81 -9.21 -0.89 6.87
CA LEU A 81 -9.93 -2.15 6.94
C LEU A 81 -9.37 -3.22 5.99
N ASP A 82 -8.89 -2.82 4.81
CA ASP A 82 -8.29 -3.75 3.85
C ASP A 82 -6.98 -4.33 4.38
N TYR A 83 -6.14 -3.47 4.97
CA TYR A 83 -4.91 -3.90 5.62
C TYR A 83 -5.19 -4.81 6.84
N ARG A 84 -6.14 -4.42 7.70
CA ARG A 84 -6.55 -5.23 8.88
C ARG A 84 -7.12 -6.58 8.47
N LEU A 85 -7.89 -6.64 7.39
CA LEU A 85 -8.38 -7.90 6.83
C LEU A 85 -7.21 -8.81 6.43
N LYS A 86 -6.20 -8.29 5.71
CA LYS A 86 -5.01 -9.07 5.34
C LYS A 86 -4.18 -9.51 6.54
N GLN A 87 -4.12 -8.70 7.59
CA GLN A 87 -3.51 -9.08 8.86
C GLN A 87 -4.27 -10.25 9.52
N MET A 88 -5.61 -10.18 9.56
CA MET A 88 -6.44 -11.26 10.09
C MET A 88 -6.36 -12.54 9.26
N GLU A 89 -6.30 -12.43 7.93
CA GLU A 89 -6.06 -13.57 7.02
C GLU A 89 -4.70 -14.23 7.29
N SER A 90 -3.63 -13.44 7.51
CA SER A 90 -2.30 -13.95 7.88
C SER A 90 -2.34 -14.65 9.25
N ALA A 91 -3.00 -14.06 10.26
CA ALA A 91 -3.16 -14.66 11.58
C ALA A 91 -3.97 -15.97 11.53
N LEU A 92 -5.03 -16.02 10.71
CA LEU A 92 -5.79 -17.24 10.47
C LEU A 92 -4.92 -18.31 9.80
N ALA A 93 -4.15 -17.95 8.78
CA ALA A 93 -3.24 -18.88 8.10
C ALA A 93 -2.17 -19.42 9.06
N TYR A 94 -1.66 -18.58 9.96
CA TYR A 94 -0.75 -19.00 11.03
C TYR A 94 -1.42 -20.00 12.00
N GLY A 95 -2.66 -19.74 12.43
CA GLY A 95 -3.41 -20.66 13.27
C GLY A 95 -3.70 -22.01 12.58
N LEU A 96 -4.07 -21.99 11.30
CA LEU A 96 -4.28 -23.21 10.49
C LEU A 96 -2.99 -24.00 10.30
N GLN A 97 -1.86 -23.31 10.10
CA GLN A 97 -0.54 -23.93 10.09
C GLN A 97 -0.28 -24.67 11.40
N ASP A 98 -0.56 -24.05 12.55
CA ASP A 98 -0.35 -24.70 13.85
C ASP A 98 -1.29 -25.90 14.07
N VAL A 99 -2.57 -25.80 13.70
CA VAL A 99 -3.51 -26.94 13.74
C VAL A 99 -2.99 -28.10 12.88
N SER A 100 -2.50 -27.81 11.67
CA SER A 100 -1.99 -28.85 10.75
C SER A 100 -0.78 -29.61 11.30
N ARG A 101 -0.06 -29.07 12.29
CA ARG A 101 1.03 -29.78 12.96
C ARG A 101 0.51 -30.91 13.85
N TYR A 102 -0.66 -30.74 14.45
CA TYR A 102 -1.28 -31.76 15.28
C TYR A 102 -1.85 -32.94 14.47
N ASP A 103 -2.20 -32.72 13.19
CA ASP A 103 -2.64 -33.79 12.27
C ASP A 103 -1.55 -34.84 12.00
N MET A 104 -0.28 -34.53 12.31
CA MET A 104 0.84 -35.47 12.18
C MET A 104 0.99 -36.37 13.42
N LEU A 105 0.29 -36.07 14.52
CA LEU A 105 0.41 -36.87 15.75
C LEU A 105 -0.35 -38.20 15.61
N PRO A 106 0.11 -39.24 16.33
CA PRO A 106 -0.69 -40.44 16.52
C PRO A 106 -2.05 -40.13 17.14
N LYS A 107 -3.08 -40.87 16.74
CA LYS A 107 -4.46 -40.66 17.20
C LYS A 107 -4.73 -41.55 18.41
N MET A 108 -5.21 -40.94 19.49
CA MET A 108 -5.74 -41.64 20.65
C MET A 108 -7.26 -41.60 20.60
N LEU A 109 -7.88 -42.75 20.34
CA LEU A 109 -9.33 -42.87 20.27
C LEU A 109 -9.85 -43.58 21.53
N VAL A 110 -10.64 -42.87 22.33
CA VAL A 110 -11.41 -43.48 23.42
C VAL A 110 -12.82 -43.72 22.89
N SER A 111 -13.25 -44.98 22.87
CA SER A 111 -14.58 -45.36 22.42
C SER A 111 -15.33 -46.07 23.52
N ALA A 112 -16.63 -45.80 23.62
CA ALA A 112 -17.56 -46.55 24.44
C ALA A 112 -18.80 -46.79 23.59
N GLY A 113 -19.27 -48.01 23.55
CA GLY A 113 -20.34 -48.43 22.67
C GLY A 113 -21.23 -49.46 23.32
N TYR A 114 -22.44 -49.60 22.78
CA TYR A 114 -23.35 -50.65 23.15
C TYR A 114 -23.81 -51.34 21.87
N VAL A 115 -23.59 -52.64 21.79
CA VAL A 115 -23.98 -53.45 20.64
C VAL A 115 -25.15 -54.32 21.04
N TRP A 116 -26.21 -54.28 20.22
CA TRP A 116 -27.40 -55.11 20.36
C TRP A 116 -27.65 -55.91 19.08
N ARG A 117 -28.05 -57.17 19.23
CA ARG A 117 -28.44 -58.04 18.12
C ARG A 117 -29.80 -58.66 18.40
N ASN A 118 -30.57 -58.85 17.34
CA ASN A 118 -31.85 -59.58 17.39
C ASN A 118 -31.66 -61.11 17.38
N ASN A 119 -30.47 -61.61 17.02
CA ASN A 119 -30.12 -63.03 16.98
C ASN A 119 -28.82 -63.32 17.74
N ASP A 120 -28.63 -64.59 18.11
CA ASP A 120 -27.36 -65.05 18.65
C ASP A 120 -26.28 -65.09 17.56
N SER A 121 -25.03 -64.79 17.95
CA SER A 121 -23.86 -64.99 17.09
C SER A 121 -23.48 -66.48 17.12
N GLY A 122 -24.39 -67.35 16.67
CA GLY A 122 -24.24 -68.80 16.75
C GLY A 122 -23.26 -69.36 15.72
N GLY A 123 -22.43 -70.32 16.15
CA GLY A 123 -21.54 -71.11 15.32
C GLY A 123 -21.29 -72.50 15.92
N THR A 124 -20.57 -73.36 15.21
CA THR A 124 -20.07 -74.63 15.76
C THR A 124 -18.77 -74.34 16.52
N SER A 125 -18.80 -74.47 17.85
CA SER A 125 -17.62 -74.26 18.69
C SER A 125 -16.71 -75.49 18.71
N VAL A 126 -15.41 -75.26 18.81
CA VAL A 126 -14.38 -76.29 18.97
C VAL A 126 -13.71 -76.07 20.33
N SER A 127 -13.57 -77.14 21.11
CA SER A 127 -12.92 -77.09 22.43
C SER A 127 -11.47 -76.63 22.31
N ILE A 128 -11.06 -75.62 23.11
CA ILE A 128 -9.70 -75.06 23.10
C ILE A 128 -8.68 -76.04 23.71
N GLU A 129 -9.11 -76.90 24.64
CA GLU A 129 -8.24 -77.87 25.32
C GLU A 129 -8.18 -79.23 24.61
N THR A 130 -9.30 -79.69 24.03
CA THR A 130 -9.41 -81.06 23.46
C THR A 130 -9.53 -81.10 21.93
N GLY A 131 -9.86 -79.99 21.27
CA GLY A 131 -10.04 -79.93 19.81
C GLY A 131 -11.34 -80.56 19.28
N ASP A 132 -12.23 -81.04 20.17
CA ASP A 132 -13.49 -81.66 19.76
C ASP A 132 -14.50 -80.62 19.24
N VAL A 133 -15.19 -80.97 18.15
CA VAL A 133 -16.24 -80.14 17.55
C VAL A 133 -17.57 -80.39 18.28
N SER A 134 -18.19 -79.33 18.80
CA SER A 134 -19.53 -79.41 19.36
C SER A 134 -20.56 -79.64 18.25
N LEU A 135 -21.35 -80.71 18.36
CA LEU A 135 -22.47 -81.03 17.46
C LEU A 135 -23.68 -80.10 17.65
N ILE A 136 -23.66 -79.27 18.69
CA ILE A 136 -24.71 -78.30 19.00
C ILE A 136 -24.17 -76.90 18.70
N PRO A 137 -24.86 -76.11 17.85
CA PRO A 137 -24.54 -74.70 17.66
C PRO A 137 -24.57 -73.96 18.99
N SER A 138 -23.49 -73.25 19.28
CA SER A 138 -23.31 -72.49 20.52
C SER A 138 -22.92 -71.06 20.18
N SER A 139 -23.24 -70.14 21.09
CA SER A 139 -22.83 -68.75 20.98
C SER A 139 -21.84 -68.46 22.10
N SER A 140 -20.71 -67.86 21.73
CA SER A 140 -19.71 -67.37 22.69
C SER A 140 -19.80 -65.84 22.87
N VAL A 141 -20.91 -65.26 22.41
CA VAL A 141 -21.14 -63.81 22.44
C VAL A 141 -22.57 -63.52 22.85
N GLU A 142 -22.75 -62.60 23.81
CA GLU A 142 -24.06 -62.10 24.20
C GLU A 142 -24.67 -61.17 23.13
N ARG A 143 -26.01 -61.20 23.01
CA ARG A 143 -26.76 -60.31 22.11
C ARG A 143 -26.59 -58.85 22.46
N ASN A 144 -26.36 -58.56 23.73
CA ASN A 144 -26.31 -57.23 24.33
C ASN A 144 -24.99 -57.09 25.06
N ARG A 145 -24.14 -56.16 24.65
CA ARG A 145 -22.86 -55.94 25.31
C ARG A 145 -22.43 -54.49 25.26
N ALA A 146 -21.82 -54.05 26.34
CA ALA A 146 -21.10 -52.79 26.41
C ALA A 146 -19.65 -53.03 26.02
N LEU A 147 -19.14 -52.16 25.15
CA LEU A 147 -17.76 -52.13 24.69
C LEU A 147 -17.13 -50.83 25.20
N ALA A 148 -15.90 -50.90 25.66
CA ALA A 148 -15.09 -49.71 25.93
C ALA A 148 -13.66 -49.96 25.47
N SER A 149 -13.03 -48.98 24.85
CA SER A 149 -11.65 -49.10 24.41
C SER A 149 -10.92 -47.76 24.42
N ALA A 150 -9.61 -47.84 24.59
CA ALA A 150 -8.72 -46.70 24.45
C ALA A 150 -7.60 -47.14 23.50
N THR A 151 -7.73 -46.82 22.21
CA THR A 151 -6.84 -47.30 21.16
C THR A 151 -5.93 -46.19 20.67
N PHE A 152 -4.63 -46.38 20.84
CA PHE A 152 -3.60 -45.61 20.18
C PHE A 152 -3.41 -46.15 18.76
N SER A 153 -3.45 -45.27 17.76
CA SER A 153 -3.26 -45.65 16.36
C SER A 153 -2.31 -44.71 15.64
N TRP A 154 -1.36 -45.29 14.90
CA TRP A 154 -0.40 -44.53 14.09
C TRP A 154 -0.33 -45.12 12.69
N ASN A 155 -0.62 -44.30 11.68
CA ASN A 155 -0.53 -44.69 10.28
C ASN A 155 0.62 -43.93 9.63
N LEU A 156 1.64 -44.67 9.16
CA LEU A 156 2.85 -44.08 8.59
C LEU A 156 2.57 -43.34 7.28
N LEU A 157 1.62 -43.82 6.49
CA LEU A 157 1.19 -43.17 5.26
C LEU A 157 0.40 -41.89 5.54
N ASP A 158 -0.53 -41.93 6.51
CA ASP A 158 -1.27 -40.76 6.97
C ASP A 158 -0.30 -39.70 7.51
N PHE A 159 0.71 -40.11 8.29
CA PHE A 159 1.78 -39.22 8.75
C PHE A 159 2.51 -38.55 7.57
N GLY A 160 2.94 -39.31 6.56
CA GLY A 160 3.62 -38.76 5.39
C GLY A 160 2.75 -37.76 4.61
N MET A 161 1.46 -38.07 4.45
CA MET A 161 0.50 -37.15 3.83
C MET A 161 0.27 -35.89 4.68
N SER A 162 0.06 -36.04 6.00
CA SER A 162 -0.11 -34.93 6.93
C SER A 162 1.13 -34.04 6.99
N TYR A 163 2.34 -34.59 6.87
CA TYR A 163 3.58 -33.83 6.81
C TYR A 163 3.63 -32.88 5.60
N PHE A 164 3.30 -33.38 4.41
CA PHE A 164 3.22 -32.52 3.23
C PHE A 164 2.07 -31.51 3.33
N ARG A 165 0.93 -31.88 3.92
CA ARG A 165 -0.17 -30.94 4.20
C ARG A 165 0.29 -29.82 5.15
N ALA A 166 1.01 -30.15 6.22
CA ALA A 166 1.55 -29.16 7.16
C ALA A 166 2.55 -28.20 6.48
N ARG A 167 3.43 -28.73 5.60
CA ARG A 167 4.33 -27.89 4.79
C ARG A 167 3.57 -26.97 3.83
N GLN A 168 2.50 -27.45 3.22
CA GLN A 168 1.65 -26.59 2.38
C GLN A 168 0.99 -25.47 3.19
N GLN A 169 0.43 -25.77 4.37
CA GLN A 169 -0.17 -24.75 5.25
C GLN A 169 0.87 -23.72 5.71
N ALA A 170 2.10 -24.15 6.02
CA ALA A 170 3.20 -23.23 6.32
C ALA A 170 3.53 -22.31 5.14
N ASN A 171 3.55 -22.82 3.90
CA ASN A 171 3.73 -21.98 2.72
C ASN A 171 2.51 -21.08 2.45
N GLN A 172 1.28 -21.51 2.77
CA GLN A 172 0.08 -20.69 2.66
C GLN A 172 0.10 -19.50 3.61
N TYR A 173 0.62 -19.67 4.83
CA TYR A 173 0.92 -18.56 5.74
C TYR A 173 1.89 -17.56 5.10
N LEU A 174 3.00 -18.03 4.51
CA LEU A 174 3.95 -17.14 3.82
C LEU A 174 3.31 -16.40 2.64
N VAL A 175 2.42 -17.05 1.87
CA VAL A 175 1.62 -16.38 0.83
C VAL A 175 0.75 -15.27 1.42
N ALA A 176 0.05 -15.52 2.53
CA ALA A 176 -0.77 -14.51 3.18
C ALA A 176 0.08 -13.31 3.65
N GLU A 177 1.30 -13.58 4.12
CA GLU A 177 2.23 -12.54 4.56
C GLU A 177 2.72 -11.66 3.39
N GLU A 178 3.05 -12.24 2.24
CA GLU A 178 3.40 -11.47 1.04
C GLU A 178 2.21 -10.65 0.52
N ARG A 179 0.98 -11.17 0.60
CA ARG A 179 -0.25 -10.41 0.26
C ARG A 179 -0.47 -9.22 1.19
N ARG A 180 -0.20 -9.38 2.50
CA ARG A 180 -0.25 -8.29 3.48
C ARG A 180 0.73 -7.17 3.10
N ARG A 181 1.97 -7.53 2.74
CA ARG A 181 3.00 -6.57 2.27
C ARG A 181 2.57 -5.83 1.01
N ARG A 182 1.97 -6.54 0.05
CA ARG A 182 1.45 -5.95 -1.20
C ARG A 182 0.38 -4.88 -0.95
N VAL A 183 -0.62 -5.19 -0.11
CA VAL A 183 -1.70 -4.24 0.21
C VAL A 183 -1.14 -3.00 0.90
N MET A 184 -0.17 -3.16 1.79
CA MET A 184 0.50 -2.02 2.41
C MET A 184 1.23 -1.13 1.39
N GLN A 185 2.01 -1.71 0.49
CA GLN A 185 2.72 -0.94 -0.54
C GLN A 185 1.74 -0.12 -1.40
N SER A 186 0.60 -0.70 -1.76
CA SER A 186 -0.47 0.03 -2.45
C SER A 186 -1.01 1.18 -1.60
N LEU A 187 -1.34 0.90 -0.34
CA LEU A 187 -1.87 1.89 0.61
C LEU A 187 -0.92 3.09 0.77
N LEU A 188 0.38 2.87 0.89
CA LEU A 188 1.38 3.95 1.00
C LEU A 188 1.41 4.83 -0.26
N SER A 189 1.37 4.23 -1.46
CA SER A 189 1.36 4.97 -2.72
C SER A 189 0.10 5.83 -2.86
N ASP A 190 -1.05 5.23 -2.55
CA ASP A 190 -2.36 5.92 -2.65
C ASP A 190 -2.45 7.06 -1.62
N LEU A 191 -1.99 6.80 -0.39
CA LEU A 191 -1.95 7.80 0.68
C LEU A 191 -1.03 8.97 0.34
N ARG A 192 0.16 8.71 -0.22
CA ARG A 192 1.10 9.76 -0.63
C ARG A 192 0.47 10.69 -1.67
N ASN A 193 -0.21 10.13 -2.67
CA ASN A 193 -0.93 10.91 -3.67
C ASN A 193 -2.04 11.76 -3.05
N SER A 194 -2.94 11.13 -2.29
CA SER A 194 -4.10 11.82 -1.68
C SER A 194 -3.67 12.87 -0.66
N TYR A 195 -2.60 12.63 0.12
CA TYR A 195 -2.07 13.58 1.11
C TYR A 195 -1.56 14.87 0.45
N TRP A 196 -0.62 14.77 -0.51
CA TRP A 196 -0.05 15.96 -1.14
C TRP A 196 -1.08 16.74 -1.96
N ARG A 197 -2.02 16.04 -2.60
CA ARG A 197 -3.14 16.67 -3.30
C ARG A 197 -4.07 17.41 -2.34
N ALA A 198 -4.42 16.82 -1.21
CA ALA A 198 -5.24 17.45 -0.18
C ALA A 198 -4.53 18.60 0.54
N LEU A 199 -3.21 18.53 0.74
CA LEU A 199 -2.42 19.61 1.36
C LEU A 199 -2.35 20.84 0.44
N GLY A 200 -2.05 20.64 -0.85
CA GLY A 200 -2.08 21.71 -1.84
C GLY A 200 -3.47 22.35 -1.95
N ALA A 201 -4.50 21.52 -1.92
CA ALA A 201 -5.89 21.96 -1.86
C ALA A 201 -6.20 22.83 -0.63
N GLN A 202 -5.76 22.40 0.55
CA GLN A 202 -5.96 23.14 1.80
C GLN A 202 -5.26 24.50 1.79
N ARG A 203 -4.08 24.61 1.18
CA ARG A 203 -3.34 25.88 1.07
C ARG A 203 -4.07 26.92 0.23
N LEU A 204 -4.76 26.47 -0.82
CA LEU A 204 -5.41 27.33 -1.79
C LEU A 204 -6.89 27.60 -1.50
N SER A 205 -7.53 26.85 -0.59
CA SER A 205 -8.96 26.99 -0.27
C SER A 205 -9.35 28.41 0.13
N ARG A 206 -8.62 29.02 1.07
CA ARG A 206 -8.88 30.41 1.52
C ARG A 206 -8.77 31.43 0.39
N GLN A 207 -7.82 31.24 -0.52
CA GLN A 207 -7.63 32.13 -1.67
C GLN A 207 -8.77 31.96 -2.69
N ALA A 208 -9.21 30.72 -2.91
CA ALA A 208 -10.36 30.41 -3.76
C ALA A 208 -11.65 31.03 -3.22
N ASP A 209 -11.94 30.86 -1.93
CA ASP A 209 -13.16 31.43 -1.31
C ASP A 209 -13.18 32.96 -1.38
N ALA A 210 -12.05 33.61 -1.12
CA ALA A 210 -11.93 35.06 -1.24
C ALA A 210 -12.12 35.55 -2.68
N LEU A 211 -11.61 34.82 -3.68
CA LEU A 211 -11.78 35.16 -5.08
C LEU A 211 -13.22 34.92 -5.56
N ILE A 212 -13.85 33.82 -5.15
CA ILE A 212 -15.27 33.52 -5.41
C ILE A 212 -16.17 34.63 -4.86
N ALA A 213 -15.95 35.07 -3.61
CA ALA A 213 -16.69 36.17 -3.02
C ALA A 213 -16.54 37.47 -3.83
N ARG A 214 -15.33 37.76 -4.31
CA ARG A 214 -15.05 38.94 -5.15
C ARG A 214 -15.74 38.86 -6.51
N VAL A 215 -15.80 37.68 -7.13
CA VAL A 215 -16.53 37.44 -8.39
C VAL A 215 -18.03 37.69 -8.21
N TYR A 216 -18.63 37.23 -7.10
CA TYR A 216 -20.05 37.50 -6.81
C TYR A 216 -20.32 39.00 -6.63
N GLN A 217 -19.44 39.73 -5.94
CA GLN A 217 -19.55 41.18 -5.80
C GLN A 217 -19.44 41.89 -7.15
N ALA A 218 -18.49 41.49 -8.00
CA ALA A 218 -18.32 42.05 -9.35
C ALA A 218 -19.54 41.77 -10.25
N LEU A 219 -20.13 40.57 -10.16
CA LEU A 219 -21.37 40.22 -10.86
C LEU A 219 -22.55 41.09 -10.41
N ALA A 220 -22.72 41.31 -9.10
CA ALA A 220 -23.78 42.16 -8.57
C ALA A 220 -23.62 43.61 -9.05
N LYS A 221 -22.41 44.17 -8.97
CA LYS A 221 -22.09 45.52 -9.49
C LYS A 221 -22.35 45.65 -10.98
N SER A 222 -21.98 44.64 -11.77
CA SER A 222 -22.21 44.66 -13.22
C SER A 222 -23.70 44.69 -13.58
N ARG A 223 -24.55 43.97 -12.84
CA ARG A 223 -26.01 43.96 -13.04
C ARG A 223 -26.64 45.29 -12.64
N GLU A 224 -26.17 45.87 -11.54
CA GLU A 224 -26.62 47.19 -11.10
C GLU A 224 -26.24 48.27 -12.11
N ALA A 225 -25.01 48.24 -12.61
CA ALA A 225 -24.54 49.20 -13.61
C ALA A 225 -25.25 49.07 -14.96
N GLU A 226 -25.66 47.85 -15.36
CA GLU A 226 -26.55 47.63 -16.50
C GLU A 226 -27.94 48.23 -16.26
N ALA A 227 -28.55 47.97 -15.09
CA ALA A 227 -29.87 48.47 -14.74
C ALA A 227 -29.93 50.00 -14.64
N GLN A 228 -28.83 50.63 -14.23
CA GLN A 228 -28.69 52.09 -14.14
C GLN A 228 -28.26 52.74 -15.48
N GLY A 229 -28.04 51.96 -16.54
CA GLY A 229 -27.61 52.47 -17.85
C GLY A 229 -26.16 53.00 -17.88
N LEU A 230 -25.34 52.62 -16.90
CA LEU A 230 -23.94 53.04 -16.77
C LEU A 230 -22.99 52.25 -17.69
N LEU A 231 -23.42 51.08 -18.17
CA LEU A 231 -22.70 50.29 -19.18
C LEU A 231 -23.61 49.92 -20.36
N PRO A 232 -23.06 49.84 -21.59
CA PRO A 232 -23.77 49.27 -22.73
C PRO A 232 -24.18 47.81 -22.46
N PRO A 233 -25.42 47.39 -22.79
CA PRO A 233 -25.92 46.06 -22.47
C PRO A 233 -25.03 44.91 -22.97
N VAL A 234 -24.48 45.02 -24.18
CA VAL A 234 -23.58 44.00 -24.75
C VAL A 234 -22.30 43.87 -23.94
N GLN A 235 -21.73 44.98 -23.46
CA GLN A 235 -20.51 44.97 -22.65
C GLN A 235 -20.77 44.42 -21.25
N ALA A 236 -21.90 44.80 -20.64
CA ALA A 236 -22.31 44.26 -19.34
C ALA A 236 -22.55 42.73 -19.39
N LEU A 237 -23.26 42.23 -20.41
CA LEU A 237 -23.49 40.79 -20.58
C LEU A 237 -22.20 40.02 -20.88
N ALA A 238 -21.29 40.58 -21.68
CA ALA A 238 -19.98 39.98 -21.93
C ALA A 238 -19.14 39.90 -20.65
N TYR A 239 -19.16 40.96 -19.82
CA TYR A 239 -18.50 40.98 -18.52
C TYR A 239 -19.06 39.91 -17.57
N GLN A 240 -20.39 39.86 -17.46
CA GLN A 240 -21.09 38.85 -16.66
C GLN A 240 -20.74 37.42 -17.12
N ARG A 241 -20.71 37.17 -18.44
CA ARG A 241 -20.34 35.85 -18.99
C ARG A 241 -18.91 35.44 -18.60
N ALA A 242 -17.94 36.35 -18.73
CA ALA A 242 -16.56 36.08 -18.37
C ALA A 242 -16.35 35.81 -16.87
N LEU A 243 -17.09 36.52 -16.01
CA LEU A 243 -17.10 36.27 -14.57
C LEU A 243 -17.73 34.91 -14.22
N LEU A 244 -18.84 34.55 -14.87
CA LEU A 244 -19.48 33.24 -14.69
C LEU A 244 -18.57 32.09 -15.15
N ASP A 245 -17.82 32.27 -16.23
CA ASP A 245 -16.84 31.27 -16.68
C ASP A 245 -15.69 31.10 -15.66
N SER A 246 -15.21 32.20 -15.09
CA SER A 246 -14.19 32.17 -14.03
C SER A 246 -14.73 31.47 -12.78
N LEU A 247 -15.98 31.77 -12.39
CA LEU A 247 -16.67 31.12 -11.28
C LEU A 247 -16.87 29.62 -11.50
N ALA A 248 -17.24 29.20 -12.72
CA ALA A 248 -17.38 27.79 -13.07
C ALA A 248 -16.06 27.04 -12.89
N GLN A 249 -14.95 27.60 -13.40
CA GLN A 249 -13.61 27.01 -13.25
C GLN A 249 -13.19 26.89 -11.79
N LEU A 250 -13.42 27.93 -10.98
CA LEU A 250 -13.11 27.91 -9.55
C LEU A 250 -13.95 26.88 -8.79
N ASN A 251 -15.24 26.76 -9.11
CA ASN A 251 -16.13 25.79 -8.49
C ASN A 251 -15.72 24.35 -8.80
N THR A 252 -15.35 24.05 -10.05
CA THR A 252 -14.83 22.73 -10.43
C THR A 252 -13.57 22.40 -9.62
N ARG A 253 -12.62 23.34 -9.51
CA ARG A 253 -11.43 23.11 -8.68
C ARG A 253 -11.75 22.92 -7.22
N ARG A 254 -12.68 23.69 -6.66
CA ARG A 254 -13.15 23.52 -5.28
C ARG A 254 -13.73 22.13 -5.03
N GLN A 255 -14.47 21.58 -5.99
CA GLN A 255 -14.97 20.20 -5.91
C GLN A 255 -13.83 19.18 -5.90
N ASP A 256 -12.82 19.36 -6.76
CA ASP A 256 -11.62 18.49 -6.78
C ASP A 256 -10.92 18.47 -5.39
N LEU A 257 -10.93 19.60 -4.67
CA LEU A 257 -10.34 19.71 -3.31
C LEU A 257 -11.08 18.86 -2.29
N GLU A 258 -12.41 18.97 -2.29
CA GLU A 258 -13.29 18.22 -1.39
C GLU A 258 -13.16 16.72 -1.64
N VAL A 259 -13.04 16.31 -2.91
CA VAL A 259 -12.79 14.91 -3.29
C VAL A 259 -11.44 14.45 -2.75
N ALA A 260 -10.35 15.20 -2.95
CA ALA A 260 -9.03 14.83 -2.46
C ALA A 260 -8.99 14.65 -0.93
N LYS A 261 -9.66 15.54 -0.19
CA LYS A 261 -9.75 15.45 1.27
C LYS A 261 -10.56 14.23 1.73
N ARG A 262 -11.66 13.91 1.03
CA ARG A 262 -12.51 12.74 1.32
C ARG A 262 -11.80 11.42 1.03
N GLU A 263 -11.05 11.35 -0.07
CA GLU A 263 -10.23 10.17 -0.38
C GLU A 263 -9.17 9.93 0.69
N LEU A 264 -8.47 10.99 1.12
CA LEU A 264 -7.51 10.87 2.21
C LEU A 264 -8.18 10.42 3.52
N ALA A 265 -9.35 10.95 3.83
CA ALA A 265 -10.14 10.53 4.99
C ALA A 265 -10.53 9.05 4.91
N ALA A 266 -10.92 8.56 3.73
CA ALA A 266 -11.25 7.16 3.49
C ALA A 266 -10.03 6.24 3.71
N LEU A 267 -8.86 6.61 3.20
CA LEU A 267 -7.63 5.84 3.39
C LEU A 267 -7.23 5.74 4.88
N MET A 268 -7.46 6.82 5.65
CA MET A 268 -7.26 6.85 7.10
C MET A 268 -8.43 6.22 7.90
N THR A 269 -9.51 5.79 7.23
CA THR A 269 -10.73 5.25 7.85
C THR A 269 -11.40 6.22 8.84
N ILE A 270 -11.32 7.52 8.53
CA ILE A 270 -11.96 8.59 9.33
C ILE A 270 -13.47 8.61 9.03
N PRO A 271 -14.35 8.77 10.04
CA PRO A 271 -15.79 8.87 9.82
C PRO A 271 -16.16 9.98 8.84
N PRO A 272 -17.13 9.74 7.93
CA PRO A 272 -17.64 10.77 7.04
C PRO A 272 -18.17 11.98 7.82
N GLY A 273 -17.76 13.18 7.44
CA GLY A 273 -18.19 14.43 8.06
C GLY A 273 -17.29 14.92 9.21
N THR A 274 -16.31 14.13 9.65
CA THR A 274 -15.30 14.60 10.62
C THR A 274 -14.41 15.67 9.98
N GLN A 275 -14.32 16.83 10.62
CA GLN A 275 -13.43 17.90 10.16
C GLN A 275 -12.01 17.67 10.69
N PHE A 276 -11.02 17.80 9.80
CA PHE A 276 -9.61 17.77 10.14
C PHE A 276 -8.82 18.76 9.28
N THR A 277 -7.61 19.10 9.73
CA THR A 277 -6.65 19.92 8.97
C THR A 277 -5.34 19.16 8.80
N LEU A 278 -4.62 19.45 7.73
CA LEU A 278 -3.30 18.91 7.45
C LEU A 278 -2.23 19.87 7.96
N ALA A 279 -1.11 19.34 8.45
CA ALA A 279 0.04 20.13 8.85
C ALA A 279 0.65 20.82 7.61
N ASP A 280 1.06 22.09 7.76
CA ASP A 280 1.64 22.86 6.65
C ASP A 280 3.12 22.49 6.44
N GLU A 281 3.36 21.30 5.89
CA GLU A 281 4.69 20.73 5.70
C GLU A 281 5.37 21.23 4.43
N LYS A 282 6.66 21.57 4.53
CA LYS A 282 7.45 21.91 3.34
C LYS A 282 7.51 20.71 2.39
N GLU A 283 7.27 20.96 1.11
CA GLU A 283 7.39 19.97 0.04
C GLU A 283 8.82 19.38 0.02
N PRO A 284 9.00 18.07 0.27
CA PRO A 284 10.29 17.42 0.11
C PRO A 284 10.78 17.53 -1.33
N GLN A 285 12.09 17.72 -1.50
CA GLN A 285 12.66 17.67 -2.85
C GLN A 285 12.55 16.25 -3.39
N LEU A 286 11.91 16.15 -4.56
CA LEU A 286 11.86 14.91 -5.31
C LEU A 286 13.24 14.62 -5.90
N PRO A 287 13.73 13.39 -5.81
CA PRO A 287 15.04 13.07 -6.34
C PRO A 287 15.04 12.92 -7.87
N GLY A 288 16.22 12.88 -8.48
CA GLY A 288 16.36 12.69 -9.92
C GLY A 288 15.81 11.34 -10.42
N VAL A 289 15.69 11.20 -11.74
CA VAL A 289 15.29 9.93 -12.36
C VAL A 289 16.41 8.90 -12.17
N PRO A 290 16.11 7.64 -11.76
CA PRO A 290 17.13 6.61 -11.65
C PRO A 290 17.85 6.33 -12.98
N ASN A 291 19.18 6.23 -12.94
CA ASN A 291 20.00 6.03 -14.13
C ASN A 291 20.24 4.54 -14.48
N ASN A 292 20.21 3.64 -13.49
CA ASN A 292 20.46 2.21 -13.70
C ASN A 292 19.17 1.38 -13.63
N LEU A 293 18.47 1.26 -14.77
CA LEU A 293 17.22 0.49 -14.83
C LEU A 293 17.43 -1.01 -14.60
N ARG A 294 18.56 -1.59 -15.03
CA ARG A 294 18.80 -3.04 -14.89
C ARG A 294 18.91 -3.45 -13.43
N GLN A 295 19.57 -2.65 -12.60
CA GLN A 295 19.65 -2.91 -11.18
C GLN A 295 18.28 -2.87 -10.50
N LEU A 296 17.40 -1.94 -10.91
CA LEU A 296 16.02 -1.90 -10.41
C LEU A 296 15.21 -3.13 -10.86
N GLU A 297 15.45 -3.62 -12.06
CA GLU A 297 14.86 -4.85 -12.58
C GLU A 297 15.29 -6.08 -11.75
N ASP A 298 16.58 -6.22 -11.49
CA ASP A 298 17.12 -7.33 -10.70
C ASP A 298 16.55 -7.33 -9.27
N ILE A 299 16.55 -6.17 -8.59
CA ILE A 299 15.97 -6.07 -7.25
C ILE A 299 14.45 -6.35 -7.29
N ALA A 300 13.74 -5.87 -8.32
CA ALA A 300 12.31 -6.16 -8.46
C ALA A 300 12.02 -7.66 -8.64
N LEU A 301 12.85 -8.40 -9.37
CA LEU A 301 12.67 -9.84 -9.52
C LEU A 301 12.87 -10.60 -8.20
N GLU A 302 13.70 -10.09 -7.29
CA GLU A 302 14.00 -10.74 -6.00
C GLU A 302 13.02 -10.37 -4.88
N ALA A 303 12.62 -9.09 -4.81
CA ALA A 303 11.93 -8.54 -3.65
C ALA A 303 10.41 -8.37 -3.85
N ARG A 304 9.88 -8.47 -5.07
CA ARG A 304 8.45 -8.25 -5.32
C ARG A 304 7.57 -9.29 -4.61
N PRO A 305 6.60 -8.86 -3.76
CA PRO A 305 5.72 -9.78 -3.05
C PRO A 305 4.89 -10.69 -3.97
N GLU A 306 4.51 -10.19 -5.15
CA GLU A 306 3.75 -10.96 -6.15
C GLU A 306 4.55 -12.15 -6.72
N LEU A 307 5.86 -11.99 -6.95
CA LEU A 307 6.72 -13.09 -7.38
C LEU A 307 6.98 -14.09 -6.25
N ARG A 308 7.22 -13.58 -5.04
CA ARG A 308 7.42 -14.41 -3.84
C ARG A 308 6.17 -15.24 -3.54
N GLU A 309 4.99 -14.69 -3.74
CA GLU A 309 3.72 -15.43 -3.68
C GLU A 309 3.71 -16.60 -4.68
N GLU A 310 4.10 -16.38 -5.93
CA GLU A 310 4.17 -17.46 -6.93
C GLU A 310 5.26 -18.49 -6.60
N ASP A 311 6.39 -18.10 -6.01
CA ASP A 311 7.40 -19.04 -5.54
C ASP A 311 6.87 -19.94 -4.40
N TYR A 312 6.11 -19.39 -3.46
CA TYR A 312 5.46 -20.19 -2.42
C TYR A 312 4.33 -21.06 -2.99
N ARG A 313 3.55 -20.57 -3.95
CA ARG A 313 2.54 -21.37 -4.67
C ARG A 313 3.19 -22.55 -5.38
N LYS A 314 4.33 -22.35 -6.06
CA LYS A 314 5.11 -23.44 -6.67
C LYS A 314 5.55 -24.48 -5.65
N ARG A 315 5.98 -24.06 -4.44
CA ARG A 315 6.30 -24.99 -3.35
C ARG A 315 5.08 -25.76 -2.86
N ILE A 316 3.92 -25.11 -2.75
CA ILE A 316 2.65 -25.76 -2.39
C ILE A 316 2.27 -26.82 -3.42
N SER A 317 2.37 -26.51 -4.72
CA SER A 317 2.12 -27.46 -5.82
C SER A 317 3.11 -28.62 -5.81
N ALA A 318 4.39 -28.36 -5.51
CA ALA A 318 5.39 -29.42 -5.40
C ALA A 318 5.12 -30.35 -4.20
N ASP A 319 4.71 -29.80 -3.06
CA ASP A 319 4.31 -30.59 -1.88
C ASP A 319 2.98 -31.33 -2.13
N GLU A 320 2.07 -30.77 -2.93
CA GLU A 320 0.84 -31.43 -3.41
C GLU A 320 1.18 -32.67 -4.22
N ALA A 321 2.05 -32.52 -5.23
CA ALA A 321 2.50 -33.62 -6.07
C ALA A 321 3.16 -34.73 -5.26
N ARG A 322 4.07 -34.37 -4.33
CA ARG A 322 4.73 -35.32 -3.43
C ARG A 322 3.72 -36.06 -2.54
N ARG A 323 2.71 -35.36 -2.04
CA ARG A 323 1.64 -35.97 -1.24
C ARG A 323 0.78 -36.91 -2.06
N GLN A 324 0.41 -36.54 -3.29
CA GLN A 324 -0.36 -37.41 -4.18
C GLN A 324 0.41 -38.68 -4.53
N ILE A 325 1.72 -38.58 -4.80
CA ILE A 325 2.61 -39.73 -5.01
C ILE A 325 2.73 -40.57 -3.75
N THR A 326 2.92 -39.94 -2.59
CA THR A 326 3.00 -40.62 -1.29
C THR A 326 1.76 -41.45 -1.05
N ALA A 327 0.59 -40.91 -1.37
CA ALA A 327 -0.69 -41.59 -1.22
C ALA A 327 -0.92 -42.81 -2.13
N LEU A 328 0.01 -43.10 -3.06
CA LEU A 328 0.06 -44.33 -3.86
C LEU A 328 0.81 -45.47 -3.16
N LEU A 329 1.59 -45.17 -2.12
CA LEU A 329 2.36 -46.15 -1.37
C LEU A 329 1.45 -46.99 -0.48
N PRO A 330 1.84 -48.23 -0.11
CA PRO A 330 1.11 -49.02 0.86
C PRO A 330 1.09 -48.32 2.23
N GLY A 331 -0.10 -48.25 2.83
CA GLY A 331 -0.28 -47.75 4.19
C GLY A 331 0.05 -48.83 5.21
N ILE A 332 0.88 -48.49 6.21
CA ILE A 332 1.17 -49.32 7.37
C ILE A 332 0.56 -48.63 8.59
N SER A 333 -0.38 -49.29 9.26
CA SER A 333 -0.97 -48.80 10.50
C SER A 333 -0.64 -49.72 11.67
N PHE A 334 -0.23 -49.10 12.77
CA PHE A 334 -0.01 -49.72 14.06
C PHE A 334 -1.14 -49.30 14.98
N ASP A 335 -1.74 -50.26 15.68
CA ASP A 335 -2.74 -50.01 16.69
C ASP A 335 -2.37 -50.75 17.97
N VAL A 336 -2.57 -50.11 19.12
CA VAL A 336 -2.38 -50.72 20.44
C VAL A 336 -3.31 -50.07 21.45
N GLY A 337 -3.94 -50.87 22.31
CA GLY A 337 -4.76 -50.28 23.37
C GLY A 337 -5.53 -51.28 24.21
N PRO A 338 -5.89 -50.90 25.45
CA PRO A 338 -6.84 -51.65 26.26
C PRO A 338 -8.23 -51.70 25.61
N GLN A 339 -8.84 -52.87 25.67
CA GLN A 339 -10.19 -53.19 25.25
C GLN A 339 -10.97 -53.78 26.43
N TYR A 340 -12.27 -53.54 26.45
CA TYR A 340 -13.21 -54.08 27.42
C TYR A 340 -14.50 -54.51 26.71
N ASP A 341 -14.96 -55.72 27.00
CA ASP A 341 -16.25 -56.26 26.53
C ASP A 341 -16.98 -56.88 27.72
N SER A 342 -18.23 -56.45 27.95
CA SER A 342 -19.07 -56.97 29.04
C SER A 342 -19.62 -58.39 28.81
N ASN A 343 -19.29 -59.01 27.68
CA ASN A 343 -19.75 -60.35 27.31
C ASN A 343 -19.40 -61.37 28.40
N LYS A 344 -20.42 -61.94 29.05
CA LYS A 344 -20.24 -62.91 30.15
C LYS A 344 -19.53 -64.21 29.74
N TYR A 345 -19.49 -64.52 28.44
CA TYR A 345 -18.85 -65.73 27.93
C TYR A 345 -17.33 -65.57 27.75
N LEU A 346 -16.79 -64.36 27.93
CA LEU A 346 -15.33 -64.14 27.95
C LEU A 346 -14.75 -64.58 29.29
N TYR A 347 -13.61 -65.26 29.23
CA TYR A 347 -12.81 -65.56 30.43
C TYR A 347 -12.12 -64.29 30.97
N ASN A 348 -11.64 -63.43 30.06
CA ASN A 348 -11.07 -62.13 30.37
C ASN A 348 -11.89 -61.04 29.68
N ASN A 349 -12.59 -60.22 30.47
CA ASN A 349 -13.42 -59.13 29.96
C ASN A 349 -12.62 -57.88 29.60
N SER A 350 -11.33 -57.84 29.95
CA SER A 350 -10.40 -56.78 29.58
C SER A 350 -9.10 -57.38 29.04
N TRP A 351 -8.60 -56.84 27.93
CA TRP A 351 -7.33 -57.23 27.34
C TRP A 351 -6.64 -56.03 26.71
N ILE A 352 -5.35 -56.17 26.40
CA ILE A 352 -4.63 -55.22 25.55
C ILE A 352 -4.52 -55.86 24.17
N GLU A 353 -5.00 -55.18 23.16
CA GLU A 353 -4.89 -55.60 21.77
C GLU A 353 -3.82 -54.76 21.07
N GLY A 354 -3.04 -55.39 20.19
CA GLY A 354 -2.08 -54.72 19.34
C GLY A 354 -2.06 -55.36 17.96
N GLY A 355 -2.11 -54.52 16.92
CA GLY A 355 -2.22 -54.93 15.53
C GLY A 355 -1.28 -54.15 14.62
N VAL A 356 -0.86 -54.81 13.54
CA VAL A 356 -0.20 -54.16 12.40
C VAL A 356 -1.00 -54.51 11.15
N ARG A 357 -1.42 -53.49 10.41
CA ARG A 357 -2.18 -53.66 9.17
C ARG A 357 -1.46 -52.97 8.02
N VAL A 358 -1.35 -53.70 6.91
CA VAL A 358 -0.83 -53.18 5.64
C VAL A 358 -1.98 -53.13 4.64
N SER A 359 -2.20 -51.97 4.03
CA SER A 359 -3.27 -51.75 3.05
C SER A 359 -2.74 -51.03 1.81
N LEU A 360 -3.09 -51.50 0.61
CA LEU A 360 -2.71 -50.87 -0.66
C LEU A 360 -3.97 -50.70 -1.54
N ASP A 361 -4.14 -49.51 -2.11
CA ASP A 361 -5.21 -49.23 -3.07
C ASP A 361 -4.70 -49.46 -4.50
N LEU A 362 -5.15 -50.56 -5.12
CA LEU A 362 -4.73 -50.97 -6.46
C LEU A 362 -5.32 -50.09 -7.56
N PHE A 363 -6.52 -49.54 -7.38
CA PHE A 363 -7.13 -48.63 -8.37
C PHE A 363 -6.39 -47.30 -8.39
N ARG A 364 -5.98 -46.81 -7.22
CA ARG A 364 -5.16 -45.60 -7.12
C ARG A 364 -3.78 -45.81 -7.75
N LEU A 365 -3.19 -47.00 -7.59
CA LEU A 365 -1.94 -47.36 -8.25
C LEU A 365 -2.08 -47.38 -9.78
N ALA A 366 -3.17 -47.93 -10.30
CA ALA A 366 -3.47 -47.91 -11.74
C ALA A 366 -3.62 -46.47 -12.29
N ALA A 367 -4.05 -45.52 -11.47
CA ALA A 367 -4.16 -44.10 -11.82
C ALA A 367 -2.82 -43.33 -11.79
N MET A 368 -1.70 -43.97 -11.41
CA MET A 368 -0.38 -43.32 -11.30
C MET A 368 0.04 -42.52 -12.56
N PRO A 369 -0.10 -43.03 -13.81
CA PRO A 369 0.31 -42.26 -14.98
C PRO A 369 -0.49 -40.96 -15.15
N ALA A 370 -1.79 -40.99 -14.83
CA ALA A 370 -2.66 -39.82 -14.88
C ALA A 370 -2.30 -38.79 -13.80
N VAL A 371 -1.95 -39.26 -12.59
CA VAL A 371 -1.47 -38.38 -11.50
C VAL A 371 -0.13 -37.75 -11.86
N MET A 372 0.81 -38.50 -12.46
CA MET A 372 2.11 -37.98 -12.87
C MET A 372 1.98 -36.96 -14.00
N SER A 373 1.14 -37.23 -15.01
CA SER A 373 0.92 -36.30 -16.12
C SER A 373 0.24 -35.00 -15.66
N ALA A 374 -0.74 -35.09 -14.76
CA ALA A 374 -1.40 -33.93 -14.16
C ALA A 374 -0.41 -33.08 -13.34
N ASN A 375 0.42 -33.70 -12.51
CA ASN A 375 1.44 -32.98 -11.73
C ASN A 375 2.49 -32.30 -12.63
N LYS A 376 2.89 -32.95 -13.74
CA LYS A 376 3.81 -32.33 -14.70
C LYS A 376 3.18 -31.14 -15.43
N ALA A 377 1.90 -31.25 -15.80
CA ALA A 377 1.16 -30.14 -16.39
C ALA A 377 1.01 -28.97 -15.42
N GLN A 378 0.78 -29.24 -14.13
CA GLN A 378 0.73 -28.21 -13.08
C GLN A 378 2.08 -27.50 -12.93
N GLU A 379 3.19 -28.25 -12.86
CA GLU A 379 4.55 -27.68 -12.76
C GLU A 379 4.85 -26.74 -13.94
N ASN A 380 4.57 -27.20 -15.17
CA ASN A 380 4.77 -26.38 -16.38
C ASN A 380 3.91 -25.11 -16.36
N THR A 381 2.68 -25.20 -15.82
CA THR A 381 1.77 -24.06 -15.69
C THR A 381 2.28 -23.04 -14.67
N ASP A 382 2.76 -23.52 -13.52
CA ASP A 382 3.33 -22.66 -12.47
C ASP A 382 4.59 -21.94 -12.98
N ASP A 383 5.46 -22.63 -13.74
CA ASP A 383 6.63 -22.02 -14.37
C ASP A 383 6.27 -20.97 -15.43
N ALA A 384 5.29 -21.28 -16.29
CA ALA A 384 4.80 -20.33 -17.29
C ALA A 384 4.18 -19.08 -16.63
N ARG A 385 3.39 -19.25 -15.56
CA ARG A 385 2.80 -18.15 -14.79
C ARG A 385 3.86 -17.26 -14.17
N ARG A 386 4.88 -17.84 -13.52
CA ARG A 386 5.99 -17.09 -12.92
C ARG A 386 6.78 -16.32 -13.98
N LEU A 387 7.05 -16.93 -15.13
CA LEU A 387 7.74 -16.26 -16.24
C LEU A 387 6.94 -15.07 -16.78
N ALA A 388 5.64 -15.26 -17.00
CA ALA A 388 4.74 -14.19 -17.44
C ALA A 388 4.68 -13.04 -16.42
N LEU A 389 4.59 -13.36 -15.13
CA LEU A 389 4.60 -12.36 -14.06
C LEU A 389 5.94 -11.61 -13.98
N SER A 390 7.07 -12.32 -14.16
CA SER A 390 8.40 -11.71 -14.20
C SER A 390 8.49 -10.69 -15.34
N MET A 391 8.04 -11.05 -16.54
CA MET A 391 8.00 -10.14 -17.69
C MET A 391 7.09 -8.93 -17.44
N ALA A 392 5.93 -9.15 -16.81
CA ALA A 392 5.02 -8.06 -16.44
C ALA A 392 5.67 -7.10 -15.44
N ILE A 393 6.38 -7.61 -14.43
CA ILE A 393 7.07 -6.79 -13.42
C ILE A 393 8.21 -5.98 -14.05
N LEU A 394 9.03 -6.57 -14.91
CA LEU A 394 10.07 -5.83 -15.65
C LEU A 394 9.46 -4.68 -16.45
N THR A 395 8.34 -4.94 -17.13
CA THR A 395 7.60 -3.91 -17.87
C THR A 395 7.06 -2.82 -16.93
N GLN A 396 6.48 -3.20 -15.79
CA GLN A 396 5.99 -2.25 -14.79
C GLN A 396 7.09 -1.37 -14.22
N VAL A 397 8.28 -1.91 -13.94
CA VAL A 397 9.44 -1.13 -13.48
C VAL A 397 9.82 -0.07 -14.50
N ARG A 398 9.96 -0.45 -15.77
CA ARG A 398 10.28 0.49 -16.86
C ARG A 398 9.22 1.58 -17.02
N VAL A 399 7.95 1.19 -17.01
CA VAL A 399 6.82 2.13 -17.10
C VAL A 399 6.77 3.06 -15.89
N ALA A 400 7.07 2.57 -14.69
CA ALA A 400 7.09 3.39 -13.48
C ALA A 400 8.20 4.46 -13.54
N VAL A 401 9.41 4.08 -13.99
CA VAL A 401 10.52 5.02 -14.19
C VAL A 401 10.18 6.06 -15.27
N GLU A 402 9.57 5.66 -16.38
CA GLU A 402 9.17 6.60 -17.43
C GLU A 402 8.06 7.55 -16.97
N ARG A 403 7.03 7.04 -16.29
CA ARG A 403 5.98 7.90 -15.70
C ARG A 403 6.55 8.88 -14.69
N TYR A 404 7.56 8.48 -13.93
CA TYR A 404 8.24 9.40 -13.03
C TYR A 404 8.98 10.50 -13.78
N ARG A 405 9.76 10.13 -14.81
CA ARG A 405 10.42 11.10 -15.70
C ARG A 405 9.43 12.12 -16.27
N MET A 406 8.32 11.65 -16.84
CA MET A 406 7.26 12.52 -17.36
C MET A 406 6.66 13.42 -16.28
N SER A 407 6.37 12.87 -15.10
CA SER A 407 5.78 13.64 -14.00
C SER A 407 6.70 14.74 -13.46
N LEU A 408 8.02 14.56 -13.53
CA LEU A 408 8.99 15.60 -13.18
C LEU A 408 8.99 16.73 -14.21
N VAL A 409 8.87 16.41 -15.50
CA VAL A 409 8.73 17.41 -16.57
C VAL A 409 7.41 18.18 -16.41
N ASP A 410 6.31 17.49 -16.15
CA ASP A 410 5.00 18.12 -15.92
C ASP A 410 5.02 19.02 -14.69
N LEU A 411 5.67 18.60 -13.61
CA LEU A 411 5.87 19.41 -12.41
C LEU A 411 6.70 20.67 -12.71
N ASP A 412 7.77 20.54 -13.49
CA ASP A 412 8.62 21.68 -13.84
C ASP A 412 7.84 22.70 -14.69
N LEU A 413 7.13 22.22 -15.71
CA LEU A 413 6.27 23.03 -16.57
C LEU A 413 5.16 23.72 -15.75
N ALA A 414 4.49 22.99 -14.87
CA ALA A 414 3.45 23.56 -14.01
C ALA A 414 4.02 24.57 -13.01
N SER A 415 5.24 24.36 -12.52
CA SER A 415 5.92 25.30 -11.61
C SER A 415 6.29 26.60 -12.31
N GLU A 416 6.85 26.53 -13.52
CA GLU A 416 7.18 27.73 -14.29
C GLU A 416 5.90 28.47 -14.74
N GLY A 417 4.87 27.74 -15.18
CA GLY A 417 3.57 28.31 -15.51
C GLY A 417 2.92 29.05 -14.32
N ALA A 418 2.86 28.41 -13.15
CA ALA A 418 2.34 29.04 -11.93
C ALA A 418 3.14 30.28 -11.54
N ARG A 419 4.47 30.26 -11.70
CA ARG A 419 5.33 31.42 -11.44
C ARG A 419 5.02 32.59 -12.38
N VAL A 420 4.84 32.33 -13.68
CA VAL A 420 4.48 33.35 -14.67
C VAL A 420 3.10 33.94 -14.35
N ASP A 421 2.09 33.08 -14.15
CA ASP A 421 0.73 33.54 -13.88
C ASP A 421 0.62 34.28 -12.54
N SER A 422 1.36 33.86 -11.52
CA SER A 422 1.45 34.56 -10.23
C SER A 422 2.04 35.96 -10.39
N ARG A 423 3.06 36.14 -11.24
CA ARG A 423 3.61 37.46 -11.57
C ARG A 423 2.60 38.30 -12.34
N MET A 424 1.91 37.73 -13.33
CA MET A 424 0.86 38.43 -14.08
C MET A 424 -0.26 38.89 -13.16
N ALA A 425 -0.71 38.05 -12.23
CA ALA A 425 -1.76 38.41 -11.27
C ALA A 425 -1.32 39.56 -10.35
N LYS A 426 -0.06 39.57 -9.89
CA LYS A 426 0.49 40.70 -9.12
C LYS A 426 0.48 42.00 -9.92
N PHE A 427 0.88 41.96 -11.18
CA PHE A 427 0.85 43.14 -12.06
C PHE A 427 -0.59 43.59 -12.37
N ALA A 428 -1.51 42.67 -12.66
CA ALA A 428 -2.91 42.99 -12.92
C ALA A 428 -3.57 43.63 -11.69
N ARG A 429 -3.25 43.13 -10.49
CA ARG A 429 -3.71 43.71 -9.22
C ARG A 429 -3.12 45.09 -8.93
N ALA A 430 -1.86 45.32 -9.28
CA ALA A 430 -1.22 46.63 -9.15
C ALA A 430 -1.76 47.66 -10.16
N SER A 431 -2.23 47.19 -11.32
CA SER A 431 -2.81 48.02 -12.39
C SER A 431 -4.32 48.26 -12.23
N LEU A 432 -4.92 47.91 -11.08
CA LEU A 432 -6.33 48.15 -10.81
C LEU A 432 -6.65 49.66 -10.83
N THR A 433 -7.47 50.08 -11.79
CA THR A 433 -8.02 51.44 -11.89
C THR A 433 -9.53 51.44 -11.57
N SER A 434 -10.17 52.60 -11.50
CA SER A 434 -11.63 52.71 -11.27
C SER A 434 -12.51 52.23 -12.43
N ARG A 435 -11.93 51.70 -13.52
CA ARG A 435 -12.66 51.20 -14.69
C ARG A 435 -13.03 49.72 -14.54
N THR A 436 -14.23 49.35 -14.97
CA THR A 436 -14.76 47.97 -14.93
C THR A 436 -13.91 46.95 -15.71
N ASP A 437 -13.33 47.36 -16.84
CA ASP A 437 -12.45 46.49 -17.65
C ASP A 437 -11.18 46.10 -16.89
N SER A 438 -10.70 46.98 -16.01
CA SER A 438 -9.52 46.75 -15.18
C SER A 438 -9.80 45.73 -14.07
N GLU A 439 -11.00 45.74 -13.50
CA GLU A 439 -11.44 44.78 -12.47
C GLU A 439 -11.66 43.38 -13.09
N LEU A 440 -12.25 43.30 -14.29
CA LEU A 440 -12.40 42.04 -15.03
C LEU A 440 -11.05 41.37 -15.27
N GLU A 441 -10.10 42.12 -15.83
CA GLU A 441 -8.81 41.56 -16.21
C GLU A 441 -8.01 41.09 -14.99
N ALA A 442 -8.10 41.83 -13.88
CA ALA A 442 -7.53 41.41 -12.61
C ALA A 442 -8.15 40.10 -12.10
N ILE A 443 -9.49 39.99 -12.09
CA ILE A 443 -10.18 38.75 -11.68
C ILE A 443 -9.80 37.57 -12.57
N ARG A 444 -9.76 37.75 -13.89
CA ARG A 444 -9.37 36.68 -14.84
C ARG A 444 -7.94 36.23 -14.62
N THR A 445 -7.01 37.18 -14.44
CA THR A 445 -5.60 36.87 -14.23
C THR A 445 -5.35 36.23 -12.86
N GLU A 446 -6.01 36.71 -11.79
CA GLU A 446 -5.98 36.06 -10.47
C GLU A 446 -6.58 34.65 -10.52
N THR A 447 -7.66 34.45 -11.27
CA THR A 447 -8.26 33.12 -11.48
C THR A 447 -7.27 32.19 -12.17
N ARG A 448 -6.63 32.62 -13.26
CA ARG A 448 -5.61 31.82 -13.96
C ARG A 448 -4.44 31.47 -13.05
N ALA A 449 -3.92 32.43 -12.29
CA ALA A 449 -2.83 32.19 -11.34
C ALA A 449 -3.19 31.16 -10.27
N LEU A 450 -4.41 31.26 -9.71
CA LEU A 450 -4.89 30.29 -8.73
C LEU A 450 -5.05 28.90 -9.35
N LEU A 451 -5.58 28.80 -10.57
CA LEU A 451 -5.69 27.53 -11.31
C LEU A 451 -4.32 26.93 -11.62
N ALA A 452 -3.33 27.75 -11.99
CA ALA A 452 -1.97 27.31 -12.25
C ALA A 452 -1.29 26.77 -10.99
N GLU A 453 -1.50 27.41 -9.83
CA GLU A 453 -1.04 26.89 -8.55
C GLU A 453 -1.72 25.55 -8.20
N PHE A 454 -3.03 25.41 -8.40
CA PHE A 454 -3.71 24.11 -8.24
C PHE A 454 -3.09 23.03 -9.13
N GLN A 455 -2.80 23.36 -10.39
CA GLN A 455 -2.16 22.44 -11.32
C GLN A 455 -0.75 22.07 -10.86
N ARG A 456 0.03 23.01 -10.31
CA ARG A 456 1.36 22.75 -9.72
C ARG A 456 1.28 21.76 -8.57
N TYR A 457 0.38 21.98 -7.62
CA TYR A 457 0.19 21.05 -6.49
C TYR A 457 -0.27 19.66 -6.96
N SER A 458 -1.14 19.60 -7.96
CA SER A 458 -1.59 18.33 -8.56
C SER A 458 -0.44 17.59 -9.27
N ALA A 459 0.38 18.32 -10.04
CA ALA A 459 1.57 17.76 -10.69
C ALA A 459 2.59 17.27 -9.66
N TYR A 460 2.78 18.02 -8.56
CA TYR A 460 3.65 17.62 -7.47
C TYR A 460 3.17 16.35 -6.76
N ALA A 461 1.87 16.26 -6.44
CA ALA A 461 1.28 15.05 -5.87
C ALA A 461 1.41 13.85 -6.81
N THR A 462 1.23 14.06 -8.11
CA THR A 462 1.42 13.03 -9.15
C THR A 462 2.86 12.56 -9.24
N ALA A 463 3.83 13.48 -9.13
CA ALA A 463 5.26 13.16 -9.14
C ALA A 463 5.68 12.41 -7.87
N GLN A 464 5.15 12.80 -6.69
CA GLN A 464 5.30 12.04 -5.45
C GLN A 464 4.71 10.62 -5.55
N ALA A 465 3.55 10.46 -6.18
CA ALA A 465 2.94 9.15 -6.41
C ALA A 465 3.72 8.31 -7.43
N ALA A 466 4.25 8.92 -8.49
CA ALA A 466 5.10 8.25 -9.46
C ALA A 466 6.44 7.80 -8.85
N PHE A 467 7.03 8.64 -7.98
CA PHE A 467 8.17 8.27 -7.17
C PHE A 467 7.85 7.06 -6.27
N GLY A 468 6.77 7.13 -5.50
CA GLY A 468 6.30 6.01 -4.67
C GLY A 468 6.06 4.72 -5.47
N ARG A 469 5.58 4.82 -6.71
CA ARG A 469 5.44 3.67 -7.61
C ARG A 469 6.77 3.02 -7.99
N ILE A 470 7.88 3.75 -8.03
CA ILE A 470 9.22 3.18 -8.20
C ILE A 470 9.66 2.41 -6.94
N TYR A 471 9.25 2.81 -5.74
CA TYR A 471 9.49 1.99 -4.53
C TYR A 471 8.71 0.70 -4.57
N ASN A 472 7.41 0.79 -4.86
CA ASN A 472 6.52 -0.36 -4.96
C ASN A 472 7.05 -1.31 -6.04
N SER A 473 7.21 -0.81 -7.27
CA SER A 473 8.39 -1.00 -8.14
C SER A 473 9.34 -2.15 -7.87
N VAL A 474 10.07 -1.97 -6.79
CA VAL A 474 11.27 -2.69 -6.42
C VAL A 474 10.99 -3.65 -5.26
N GLY A 475 9.78 -3.63 -4.68
CA GLY A 475 9.33 -4.56 -3.66
C GLY A 475 9.85 -4.24 -2.25
N LEU A 476 10.31 -3.02 -2.01
CA LEU A 476 10.90 -2.63 -0.72
C LEU A 476 9.86 -2.62 0.41
N ASP A 477 10.27 -3.14 1.58
CA ASP A 477 9.46 -3.17 2.79
C ASP A 477 9.76 -1.93 3.64
N VAL A 478 8.70 -1.30 4.13
CA VAL A 478 8.71 -0.05 4.89
C VAL A 478 8.01 -0.22 6.25
N LEU A 479 7.72 -1.46 6.66
CA LEU A 479 7.09 -1.75 7.94
C LEU A 479 8.02 -1.50 9.12
N PRO A 480 7.63 -0.64 10.09
CA PRO A 480 8.05 -0.82 11.46
C PRO A 480 7.31 -2.06 12.01
N GLY A 481 8.03 -3.01 12.61
CA GLY A 481 7.51 -4.31 13.07
C GLY A 481 6.09 -4.32 13.69
N ASN A 482 5.96 -4.43 15.02
CA ASN A 482 4.64 -4.56 15.65
C ASN A 482 3.85 -3.23 15.62
N VAL A 483 2.73 -3.22 14.88
CA VAL A 483 1.83 -2.06 14.73
C VAL A 483 0.75 -2.02 15.82
N ASP A 484 0.35 -3.16 16.37
CA ASP A 484 -0.91 -3.30 17.13
C ASP A 484 -0.93 -2.57 18.48
N ASN A 485 0.20 -2.45 19.17
CA ASN A 485 0.26 -1.90 20.54
C ASN A 485 0.84 -0.48 20.63
N ALA A 486 1.13 0.17 19.50
CA ALA A 486 1.76 1.49 19.48
C ALA A 486 0.72 2.62 19.31
N THR A 487 0.96 3.76 19.96
CA THR A 487 0.17 4.98 19.72
C THR A 487 0.42 5.51 18.30
N ILE A 488 -0.48 6.33 17.75
CA ILE A 488 -0.23 6.94 16.42
C ILE A 488 1.07 7.74 16.43
N ALA A 489 1.35 8.48 17.52
CA ALA A 489 2.56 9.27 17.64
C ALA A 489 3.84 8.40 17.61
N ASP A 490 3.83 7.25 18.29
CA ASP A 490 4.98 6.33 18.29
C ASP A 490 5.16 5.65 16.92
N LEU A 491 4.07 5.28 16.27
CA LEU A 491 4.09 4.73 14.91
C LEU A 491 4.61 5.75 13.91
N SER A 492 4.12 6.99 13.98
CA SER A 492 4.52 8.11 13.13
C SER A 492 6.03 8.33 13.19
N LYS A 493 6.62 8.37 14.39
CA LYS A 493 8.09 8.50 14.56
C LYS A 493 8.88 7.31 14.01
N LYS A 494 8.41 6.08 14.25
CA LYS A 494 9.06 4.87 13.72
C LYS A 494 8.96 4.77 12.21
N LEU A 495 7.82 5.18 11.64
CA LEU A 495 7.61 5.23 10.20
C LEU A 495 8.52 6.26 9.57
N GLU A 496 8.66 7.45 10.17
CA GLU A 496 9.57 8.48 9.68
C GLU A 496 11.01 7.96 9.61
N SER A 497 11.52 7.34 10.68
CA SER A 497 12.88 6.79 10.68
C SER A 497 13.03 5.64 9.67
N THR A 498 12.05 4.74 9.60
CA THR A 498 12.09 3.58 8.69
C THR A 498 12.03 4.02 7.23
N LEU A 499 11.18 4.99 6.90
CA LEU A 499 11.08 5.57 5.57
C LEU A 499 12.40 6.25 5.21
N GLN A 500 12.91 7.15 6.04
CA GLN A 500 14.19 7.83 5.78
C GLN A 500 15.35 6.84 5.61
N ASP A 501 15.46 5.82 6.46
CA ASP A 501 16.48 4.79 6.36
C ASP A 501 16.32 3.95 5.08
N SER A 502 15.09 3.60 4.71
CA SER A 502 14.80 2.84 3.49
C SER A 502 15.08 3.66 2.22
N GLU A 503 14.72 4.94 2.19
CA GLU A 503 15.01 5.86 1.09
C GLU A 503 16.53 6.06 0.99
N ARG A 504 17.22 6.26 2.12
CA ARG A 504 18.67 6.45 2.19
C ARG A 504 19.44 5.22 1.73
N LYS A 505 19.19 4.04 2.31
CA LYS A 505 19.92 2.80 1.98
C LYS A 505 19.68 2.41 0.53
N ASN A 506 18.43 2.35 0.11
CA ASN A 506 18.10 1.77 -1.19
C ASN A 506 18.36 2.72 -2.38
N PHE A 507 18.45 4.03 -2.16
CA PHE A 507 18.72 4.97 -3.27
C PHE A 507 20.15 5.53 -3.29
N LEU A 508 20.84 5.61 -2.15
CA LEU A 508 22.25 6.03 -2.13
C LEU A 508 23.21 4.87 -2.37
N GLU A 509 22.90 3.65 -1.89
CA GLU A 509 23.78 2.48 -2.09
C GLU A 509 23.55 1.80 -3.45
N ALA A 510 22.35 1.91 -4.04
CA ALA A 510 22.08 1.43 -5.40
C ALA A 510 22.62 2.36 -6.51
N GLY A 511 23.42 3.38 -6.18
CA GLY A 511 23.98 4.33 -7.15
C GLY A 511 22.93 5.14 -7.94
N ALA A 512 21.66 5.11 -7.50
CA ALA A 512 20.54 5.61 -8.28
C ALA A 512 20.27 7.10 -8.09
N LEU A 513 20.84 7.74 -7.06
CA LEU A 513 20.68 9.16 -6.78
C LEU A 513 21.98 9.78 -6.27
N ALA A 514 22.99 9.93 -7.13
CA ALA A 514 23.80 11.13 -6.98
C ALA A 514 22.87 12.30 -7.37
N PRO A 515 22.55 13.25 -6.47
CA PRO A 515 22.02 14.50 -6.96
C PRO A 515 23.08 15.04 -7.91
N VAL A 516 22.79 15.00 -9.21
CA VAL A 516 23.53 15.78 -10.20
C VAL A 516 23.09 17.25 -10.05
N ALA A 517 22.98 17.73 -8.81
CA ALA A 517 23.08 19.14 -8.52
C ALA A 517 24.58 19.41 -8.55
N THR A 518 25.10 19.69 -9.74
CA THR A 518 26.47 20.21 -9.87
C THR A 518 26.53 21.42 -8.93
N PRO A 519 27.29 21.36 -7.80
CA PRO A 519 27.29 22.46 -6.85
C PRO A 519 27.70 23.73 -7.60
N LEU A 520 26.97 24.81 -7.37
CA LEU A 520 27.21 26.08 -8.04
C LEU A 520 27.88 27.05 -7.07
N GLN A 521 28.89 27.78 -7.53
CA GLN A 521 29.48 28.89 -6.78
C GLN A 521 29.10 30.21 -7.45
N VAL A 522 28.75 31.23 -6.66
CA VAL A 522 28.42 32.57 -7.17
C VAL A 522 29.62 33.49 -6.99
N ARG A 523 30.03 34.15 -8.06
CA ARG A 523 31.06 35.21 -8.06
C ARG A 523 30.50 36.49 -8.69
N ILE A 524 30.68 37.60 -7.99
CA ILE A 524 30.27 38.93 -8.45
C ILE A 524 31.52 39.77 -8.68
N ASP A 525 31.66 40.28 -9.89
CA ASP A 525 32.83 41.04 -10.35
C ASP A 525 32.43 42.50 -10.69
N ASN A 526 33.39 43.41 -10.60
CA ASN A 526 33.26 44.83 -10.96
C ASN A 526 32.30 45.65 -10.06
N VAL A 527 32.43 45.46 -8.74
CA VAL A 527 31.71 46.23 -7.70
C VAL A 527 32.72 46.75 -6.68
N ASP A 528 32.84 48.07 -6.56
CA ASP A 528 33.91 48.71 -5.75
C ASP A 528 33.70 48.58 -4.22
N ASP A 529 32.45 48.47 -3.76
CA ASP A 529 32.11 48.29 -2.34
C ASP A 529 31.95 46.81 -1.97
N ALA A 530 32.89 46.28 -1.16
CA ALA A 530 32.89 44.90 -0.71
C ALA A 530 31.63 44.51 0.07
N ALA A 531 31.05 45.43 0.85
CA ALA A 531 29.81 45.15 1.59
C ALA A 531 28.60 45.01 0.66
N THR A 532 28.55 45.80 -0.41
CA THR A 532 27.52 45.70 -1.45
C THR A 532 27.69 44.42 -2.29
N ALA A 533 28.93 44.06 -2.66
CA ALA A 533 29.22 42.81 -3.38
C ALA A 533 28.82 41.56 -2.57
N SER A 534 29.11 41.54 -1.26
CA SER A 534 28.69 40.45 -0.38
C SER A 534 27.16 40.35 -0.27
N ALA A 535 26.47 41.49 -0.14
CA ALA A 535 25.00 41.52 -0.07
C ALA A 535 24.35 41.03 -1.37
N MET A 536 24.89 41.42 -2.53
CA MET A 536 24.43 40.91 -3.82
C MET A 536 24.70 39.39 -3.95
N LYS A 537 25.89 38.92 -3.54
CA LYS A 537 26.25 37.49 -3.61
C LYS A 537 25.30 36.66 -2.76
N GLN A 538 24.96 37.15 -1.57
CA GLN A 538 23.99 36.51 -0.69
C GLN A 538 22.59 36.51 -1.32
N ALA A 539 22.10 37.64 -1.83
CA ALA A 539 20.79 37.71 -2.47
C ALA A 539 20.66 36.79 -3.69
N VAL A 540 21.70 36.73 -4.53
CA VAL A 540 21.77 35.81 -5.68
C VAL A 540 21.83 34.36 -5.20
N THR A 541 22.61 34.06 -4.17
CA THR A 541 22.69 32.71 -3.58
C THR A 541 21.33 32.25 -3.05
N GLU A 542 20.64 33.11 -2.31
CA GLU A 542 19.31 32.82 -1.81
C GLU A 542 18.28 32.69 -2.93
N ALA A 543 18.36 33.52 -3.97
CA ALA A 543 17.51 33.42 -5.14
C ALA A 543 17.71 32.10 -5.89
N LEU A 544 18.95 31.68 -6.11
CA LEU A 544 19.26 30.40 -6.73
C LEU A 544 18.82 29.22 -5.85
N GLY A 545 19.02 29.30 -4.53
CA GLY A 545 18.52 28.32 -3.57
C GLY A 545 17.00 28.19 -3.58
N ARG A 546 16.28 29.32 -3.64
CA ARG A 546 14.81 29.36 -3.81
C ARG A 546 14.35 28.68 -5.10
N ASN A 547 15.21 28.65 -6.12
CA ASN A 547 14.92 28.06 -7.42
C ASN A 547 15.58 26.67 -7.62
N GLY A 548 15.97 26.01 -6.53
CA GLY A 548 16.35 24.59 -6.53
C GLY A 548 17.81 24.30 -6.87
N PHE A 549 18.69 25.31 -6.88
CA PHE A 549 20.13 25.10 -7.05
C PHE A 549 20.85 24.90 -5.71
N THR A 550 21.79 23.96 -5.66
CA THR A 550 22.69 23.80 -4.51
C THR A 550 23.88 24.74 -4.68
N VAL A 551 23.87 25.87 -3.96
CA VAL A 551 24.94 26.86 -3.99
C VAL A 551 25.89 26.64 -2.82
N VAL A 552 27.20 26.53 -3.10
CA VAL A 552 28.22 26.28 -2.07
C VAL A 552 29.07 27.54 -1.86
N ALA A 553 29.31 27.88 -0.58
CA ALA A 553 30.07 29.05 -0.21
C ALA A 553 31.58 28.90 -0.47
N ASP A 554 32.11 27.68 -0.32
CA ASP A 554 33.54 27.39 -0.40
C ASP A 554 33.83 26.12 -1.22
N ALA A 555 34.91 26.16 -2.01
CA ALA A 555 35.30 25.02 -2.85
C ALA A 555 35.99 23.96 -1.98
N GLY A 556 35.23 22.96 -1.53
CA GLY A 556 35.79 21.74 -0.94
C GLY A 556 36.55 20.89 -1.96
N GLN A 557 36.67 19.58 -1.74
CA GLN A 557 37.37 18.66 -2.65
C GLN A 557 36.76 18.54 -4.06
N VAL A 558 35.52 19.00 -4.28
CA VAL A 558 34.83 18.99 -5.58
C VAL A 558 34.81 20.41 -6.14
N ARG A 559 35.36 20.63 -7.34
CA ARG A 559 35.32 21.94 -8.03
C ARG A 559 33.90 22.21 -8.55
N PRO A 560 33.16 23.21 -8.01
CA PRO A 560 31.81 23.53 -8.47
C PRO A 560 31.84 24.26 -9.82
N ALA A 561 30.72 24.23 -10.54
CA ALA A 561 30.49 25.17 -11.64
C ALA A 561 30.34 26.59 -11.07
N THR A 562 30.86 27.61 -11.74
CA THR A 562 30.84 28.99 -11.22
C THR A 562 29.96 29.90 -12.07
N LEU A 563 28.95 30.50 -11.45
CA LEU A 563 28.18 31.61 -12.01
C LEU A 563 28.94 32.91 -11.74
N VAL A 564 29.45 33.52 -12.81
CA VAL A 564 30.17 34.79 -12.77
C VAL A 564 29.25 35.89 -13.29
N MET A 565 28.94 36.87 -12.44
CA MET A 565 28.14 38.03 -12.81
C MET A 565 29.02 39.27 -12.74
N ARG A 566 29.20 39.97 -13.86
CA ARG A 566 30.00 41.20 -13.95
C ARG A 566 29.11 42.39 -14.25
N LEU A 567 29.11 43.39 -13.37
CA LEU A 567 28.30 44.60 -13.54
C LEU A 567 29.02 45.62 -14.42
N ASN A 568 28.39 46.09 -15.49
CA ASN A 568 28.85 47.22 -16.29
C ASN A 568 27.86 48.38 -16.17
N VAL A 569 28.30 49.50 -15.61
CA VAL A 569 27.47 50.71 -15.47
C VAL A 569 27.99 51.78 -16.43
N SER A 570 27.11 52.29 -17.28
CA SER A 570 27.44 53.37 -18.22
C SER A 570 27.17 54.75 -17.60
N GLY A 571 27.72 55.81 -18.23
CA GLY A 571 27.56 57.19 -17.76
C GLY A 571 26.08 57.61 -17.68
N ALA A 572 25.76 58.50 -16.74
CA ALA A 572 24.39 59.01 -16.57
C ALA A 572 23.91 59.75 -17.82
N ARG A 573 22.67 59.47 -18.23
CA ARG A 573 21.89 60.33 -19.12
C ARG A 573 20.67 60.76 -18.30
N ASP A 574 20.62 62.04 -17.94
CA ASP A 574 19.62 62.62 -17.04
C ASP A 574 19.57 61.95 -15.65
N THR A 575 18.40 61.50 -15.19
CA THR A 575 18.17 60.92 -13.84
C THR A 575 18.48 59.42 -13.77
N VAL A 576 18.92 58.80 -14.88
CA VAL A 576 19.02 57.35 -15.03
C VAL A 576 20.37 56.95 -15.66
N ARG A 577 20.89 55.79 -15.26
CA ARG A 577 22.10 55.16 -15.80
C ARG A 577 21.74 53.79 -16.39
N PRO A 578 22.04 53.52 -17.68
CA PRO A 578 21.98 52.17 -18.20
C PRO A 578 23.01 51.28 -17.51
N ALA A 579 22.59 50.09 -17.07
CA ALA A 579 23.45 49.10 -16.46
C ALA A 579 23.18 47.71 -17.04
N THR A 580 24.25 46.96 -17.29
CA THR A 580 24.18 45.62 -17.87
C THR A 580 24.98 44.65 -17.01
N TRP A 581 24.36 43.52 -16.67
CA TRP A 581 25.06 42.37 -16.11
C TRP A 581 25.52 41.47 -17.24
N GLN A 582 26.83 41.21 -17.33
CA GLN A 582 27.35 40.11 -18.13
C GLN A 582 27.42 38.87 -17.26
N ILE A 583 26.68 37.84 -17.62
CA ILE A 583 26.51 36.62 -16.84
C ILE A 583 27.18 35.48 -17.59
N ARG A 584 28.12 34.79 -16.95
CA ARG A 584 28.82 33.64 -17.52
C ARG A 584 28.72 32.45 -16.59
N ILE A 585 28.51 31.28 -17.18
CA ILE A 585 28.52 30.01 -16.46
C ILE A 585 29.82 29.31 -16.82
N LEU A 586 30.67 29.04 -15.84
CA LEU A 586 31.92 28.32 -16.02
C LEU A 586 31.77 26.89 -15.50
N ALA A 587 32.21 25.90 -16.28
CA ALA A 587 32.34 24.52 -15.84
C ALA A 587 33.47 24.37 -14.80
N PRO A 588 33.52 23.23 -14.07
CA PRO A 588 34.60 22.94 -13.12
C PRO A 588 36.03 22.99 -13.69
N ASP A 589 36.17 22.84 -15.01
CA ASP A 589 37.42 22.93 -15.77
C ASP A 589 37.76 24.38 -16.21
N GLY A 590 36.89 25.35 -15.91
CA GLY A 590 37.05 26.77 -16.26
C GLY A 590 36.49 27.15 -17.64
N ARG A 591 35.91 26.21 -18.40
CA ARG A 591 35.33 26.47 -19.72
C ARG A 591 33.98 27.20 -19.60
N ALA A 592 33.73 28.18 -20.44
CA ALA A 592 32.41 28.83 -20.50
C ALA A 592 31.36 27.87 -21.09
N LEU A 593 30.32 27.58 -20.30
CA LEU A 593 29.16 26.78 -20.67
C LEU A 593 28.09 27.64 -21.35
N ALA A 594 27.86 28.86 -20.85
CA ALA A 594 26.97 29.84 -21.44
C ALA A 594 27.37 31.26 -21.06
N GLN A 595 26.92 32.23 -21.85
CA GLN A 595 27.06 33.65 -21.60
C GLN A 595 25.78 34.37 -22.04
N ASP A 596 25.26 35.25 -21.19
CA ASP A 596 24.10 36.11 -21.49
C ASP A 596 24.29 37.49 -20.85
N ASP A 597 23.55 38.48 -21.35
CA ASP A 597 23.63 39.87 -20.94
C ASP A 597 22.25 40.39 -20.48
N TYR A 598 22.12 40.74 -19.19
CA TYR A 598 20.88 41.28 -18.62
C TYR A 598 20.97 42.80 -18.43
N SER A 599 20.22 43.56 -19.23
CA SER A 599 20.25 45.03 -19.21
C SER A 599 19.04 45.63 -18.51
N SER A 600 19.26 46.66 -17.69
CA SER A 600 18.22 47.48 -17.07
C SER A 600 18.71 48.90 -16.81
N THR A 601 17.87 49.71 -16.17
CA THR A 601 18.14 51.10 -15.83
C THR A 601 18.22 51.29 -14.31
N LEU A 602 19.24 52.00 -13.84
CA LEU A 602 19.46 52.35 -12.44
C LEU A 602 19.31 53.87 -12.25
N GLY A 603 18.98 54.31 -11.03
CA GLY A 603 18.98 55.76 -10.72
C GLY A 603 20.37 56.38 -10.83
N ALA A 604 20.45 57.71 -10.96
CA ALA A 604 21.70 58.46 -11.10
C ALA A 604 22.72 58.18 -9.97
N THR A 605 22.23 57.92 -8.76
CA THR A 605 22.98 57.41 -7.59
C THR A 605 22.27 56.16 -7.04
N PRO A 606 22.60 54.96 -7.54
CA PRO A 606 21.89 53.75 -7.16
C PRO A 606 22.17 53.41 -5.68
N SER A 607 21.13 53.07 -4.94
CA SER A 607 21.25 52.63 -3.56
C SER A 607 21.75 51.17 -3.50
N ARG A 608 22.30 50.76 -2.35
CA ARG A 608 22.69 49.36 -2.13
C ARG A 608 21.50 48.40 -2.37
N GLN A 609 20.30 48.77 -1.94
CA GLN A 609 19.10 47.95 -2.15
C GLN A 609 18.72 47.83 -3.63
N SER A 610 18.79 48.92 -4.41
CA SER A 610 18.47 48.85 -5.84
C SER A 610 19.46 47.97 -6.60
N LEU A 611 20.73 48.02 -6.20
CA LEU A 611 21.80 47.20 -6.77
C LEU A 611 21.64 45.71 -6.42
N VAL A 612 21.26 45.39 -5.19
CA VAL A 612 20.94 44.01 -4.75
C VAL A 612 19.72 43.47 -5.51
N ALA A 613 18.64 44.23 -5.58
CA ALA A 613 17.43 43.83 -6.32
C ALA A 613 17.72 43.61 -7.81
N PHE A 614 18.58 44.43 -8.40
CA PHE A 614 19.02 44.28 -9.79
C PHE A 614 19.83 42.99 -10.00
N SER A 615 20.75 42.65 -9.08
CA SER A 615 21.50 41.38 -9.14
C SER A 615 20.61 40.15 -8.98
N GLU A 616 19.61 40.21 -8.10
CA GLU A 616 18.63 39.13 -7.92
C GLU A 616 17.78 38.94 -9.17
N ALA A 617 17.26 40.03 -9.75
CA ALA A 617 16.46 39.97 -10.98
C ALA A 617 17.24 39.36 -12.15
N ALA A 618 18.52 39.73 -12.29
CA ALA A 618 19.41 39.19 -13.31
C ALA A 618 19.66 37.68 -13.12
N ALA A 619 19.96 37.23 -11.89
CA ALA A 619 20.14 35.81 -11.59
C ALA A 619 18.86 34.98 -11.82
N VAL A 620 17.70 35.56 -11.51
CA VAL A 620 16.39 34.92 -11.66
C VAL A 620 15.95 34.82 -13.13
N ALA A 621 16.41 35.74 -13.98
CA ALA A 621 16.20 35.67 -15.43
C ALA A 621 17.00 34.51 -16.06
N GLU A 622 18.20 34.24 -15.55
CA GLU A 622 19.11 33.21 -16.10
C GLU A 622 18.86 31.78 -15.61
N ILE A 623 17.85 31.55 -14.76
CA ILE A 623 17.56 30.21 -14.20
C ILE A 623 17.39 29.14 -15.29
N GLY A 624 16.67 29.47 -16.36
CA GLY A 624 16.44 28.54 -17.48
C GLY A 624 17.73 28.17 -18.21
N SER A 625 18.54 29.18 -18.53
CA SER A 625 19.85 29.03 -19.18
C SER A 625 20.83 28.23 -18.30
N LEU A 626 20.84 28.51 -17.00
CA LEU A 626 21.60 27.77 -15.99
C LEU A 626 21.25 26.29 -15.96
N ARG A 627 19.96 25.97 -15.90
CA ARG A 627 19.49 24.59 -15.84
C ARG A 627 19.83 23.81 -17.11
N ALA A 628 19.63 24.43 -18.28
CA ALA A 628 19.95 23.83 -19.59
C ALA A 628 21.46 23.57 -19.76
N SER A 629 22.30 24.52 -19.33
CA SER A 629 23.75 24.43 -19.47
C SER A 629 24.38 23.38 -18.54
N LEU A 630 23.85 23.28 -17.32
CA LEU A 630 24.32 22.29 -16.33
C LEU A 630 23.89 20.86 -16.70
N THR A 631 22.71 20.67 -17.30
CA THR A 631 22.26 19.35 -17.79
C THR A 631 23.08 18.86 -19.00
N GLN A 632 23.43 19.74 -19.94
CA GLN A 632 24.30 19.38 -21.07
C GLN A 632 25.71 18.98 -20.64
N ALA A 633 26.24 19.60 -19.59
CA ALA A 633 27.55 19.25 -19.03
C ALA A 633 27.54 17.84 -18.42
N THR A 634 26.45 17.46 -17.77
CA THR A 634 26.32 16.17 -17.07
C THR A 634 26.06 15.01 -18.04
N ASP A 635 25.30 15.24 -19.11
CA ASP A 635 25.06 14.25 -20.18
C ASP A 635 26.32 13.88 -20.97
N ARG A 636 27.31 14.78 -21.06
CA ARG A 636 28.58 14.50 -21.74
C ARG A 636 29.56 13.72 -20.88
N VAL A 637 29.57 13.97 -19.58
CA VAL A 637 30.42 13.22 -18.62
C VAL A 637 29.90 11.79 -18.45
N ALA A 638 28.59 11.55 -18.56
CA ALA A 638 28.01 10.20 -18.49
C ALA A 638 28.20 9.34 -19.77
N ARG A 639 28.67 9.93 -20.87
CA ARG A 639 28.96 9.23 -22.14
C ARG A 639 30.45 8.91 -22.35
N GLN A 640 31.31 9.35 -21.43
CA GLN A 640 32.71 8.90 -21.31
C GLN A 640 32.77 7.85 -20.21
#